data_AF-A0A5K1JWJ4-F1
#
_entry.id   AF-A0A5K1JWJ4-F1
#
_cell.length_a   1.000
_cell.length_b   1.000
_cell.length_c   1.000
_cell.angle_alpha   90.00
_cell.angle_beta   90.00
_cell.angle_gamma   90.00
#
_symmetry.space_group_name_H-M   'P 1'
#
loop_
_entity.id
_entity.type
_entity.pdbx_description
1 polymer ?
#
loop_
_entity_poly.entity_id
_entity_poly.type
_entity_poly.pdbx_seq_one_letter_code
_entity_poly.pdbx_strand_id
1 'polypeptide(L)'
;MSRQQTLGKFFGKGGDPPVQATLEDAFRGKRKRSTKAEKNEKTEELNPNSVKAEQAPCFPTPPKDTKPKARAMKKRRVIEDDDEEAPEPGPSKKEDSSESRSPDDARGSKNASSPVANSKPKAKAKVAVTTDNAMDQVEAAVSPAAEENADEGEEELEADEELEEDEGLASQNAEAALLKTKEVDLSNGWKSGDPVPYAALAKVFSLIEATTKRIEKTSLLTSFLLLVIQRRAEGDTKSLLQAVYLCINRLCPDYMGIELGIGESLLVKAISESTGRSLGVVKADLKREGDLGLVAMNSKNSQKTLFKPKPLTLPNVFKDLKEIAMSSGHSSQNKKVSIITKLLAACQGQEAKYIVRSLEGKLRIGNAERTVLVALAHAAVLAEQESAKKRLGNEKLAARLDEAAGIIKQVYSNLPNYDLVIPALLNAGIDGLQGECKLTPGVPLKPMLAKPTKAIGEVLDKFEGKKFTCEYKYDGERAQVHKLADGTIAVFSRNSEDMSKKYPDLMEQLPRCIKEGTDTFVFDAEAVAIDKDTAKLLPFQELSRRKRKDVKVEDIKVRVCLFAFDLLYLNGEPLLQKGFAERRRMLKENFQPVDLEFQFAKASDAETVDEIQTFLEDSVKDGCEGLMVKMLEGDLSRYEPSRRTVNWLKVGV
;
A
#
# COMPACT_ATOMS: atom_id res chain seq x y z
N MET A 1 -0.64 68.12 -9.84
CA MET A 1 -1.73 69.09 -10.13
C MET A 1 -2.60 68.56 -11.26
N SER A 2 -3.77 69.18 -11.49
CA SER A 2 -4.79 68.84 -12.51
C SER A 2 -5.67 67.61 -12.25
N ARG A 3 -6.90 67.67 -12.78
CA ARG A 3 -8.01 66.70 -12.73
C ARG A 3 -8.84 66.87 -14.01
N GLN A 4 -9.30 65.77 -14.61
CA GLN A 4 -10.58 65.61 -15.34
C GLN A 4 -10.69 64.11 -15.71
N GLN A 5 -11.78 63.34 -15.51
CA GLN A 5 -13.24 63.56 -15.69
C GLN A 5 -13.64 63.72 -17.17
N THR A 6 -14.63 63.01 -17.74
CA THR A 6 -15.60 62.03 -17.19
C THR A 6 -16.30 61.26 -18.33
N LEU A 7 -16.77 60.02 -18.08
CA LEU A 7 -17.94 59.33 -18.68
C LEU A 7 -18.01 57.88 -18.10
N GLY A 8 -19.15 57.20 -17.90
CA GLY A 8 -20.52 57.64 -18.19
C GLY A 8 -21.69 56.66 -17.91
N LYS A 9 -21.71 55.92 -16.77
CA LYS A 9 -22.89 55.18 -16.18
C LYS A 9 -23.78 54.28 -17.08
N PHE A 10 -23.94 53.00 -16.71
CA PHE A 10 -25.17 52.24 -16.97
C PHE A 10 -25.42 51.15 -15.90
N PHE A 11 -26.55 51.24 -15.17
CA PHE A 11 -26.98 50.34 -14.07
C PHE A 11 -25.96 50.20 -12.90
N GLY A 12 -26.27 49.63 -11.73
CA GLY A 12 -27.53 49.24 -11.09
C GLY A 12 -27.22 48.72 -9.66
N LYS A 13 -27.93 49.15 -8.61
CA LYS A 13 -27.56 48.82 -7.22
C LYS A 13 -27.95 47.39 -6.79
N GLY A 14 -27.11 46.73 -5.99
CA GLY A 14 -27.59 45.77 -4.97
C GLY A 14 -26.61 44.66 -4.57
N GLY A 15 -26.08 44.70 -3.34
CA GLY A 15 -25.47 43.56 -2.65
C GLY A 15 -23.93 43.59 -2.55
N ASP A 16 -23.41 43.80 -1.34
CA ASP A 16 -22.02 43.48 -0.97
C ASP A 16 -21.95 42.05 -0.38
N PRO A 17 -20.83 41.32 -0.54
CA PRO A 17 -20.69 39.94 -0.07
C PRO A 17 -20.46 39.83 1.46
N PRO A 18 -20.77 38.67 2.08
CA PRO A 18 -20.62 38.48 3.52
C PRO A 18 -19.16 38.33 3.95
N VAL A 19 -18.77 39.08 4.99
CA VAL A 19 -17.47 38.96 5.68
C VAL A 19 -17.62 38.09 6.92
N GLN A 20 -16.68 37.18 7.16
CA GLN A 20 -16.66 36.33 8.35
C GLN A 20 -16.29 37.12 9.62
N ALA A 21 -16.99 36.85 10.73
CA ALA A 21 -16.72 37.45 12.03
C ALA A 21 -15.91 36.49 12.93
N THR A 22 -15.01 37.05 13.74
CA THR A 22 -14.11 36.31 14.65
C THR A 22 -14.74 36.03 16.03
N LEU A 23 -14.10 35.13 16.78
CA LEU A 23 -14.76 34.29 17.79
C LEU A 23 -14.66 34.82 19.25
N GLU A 24 -14.73 36.15 19.47
CA GLU A 24 -14.44 36.74 20.81
C GLU A 24 -15.64 37.36 21.55
N ASP A 25 -16.74 37.73 20.89
CA ASP A 25 -17.85 38.47 21.52
C ASP A 25 -18.81 37.61 22.39
N ALA A 26 -18.60 36.29 22.49
CA ALA A 26 -19.54 35.39 23.16
C ALA A 26 -19.49 35.38 24.71
N PHE A 27 -18.47 35.98 25.33
CA PHE A 27 -18.21 35.81 26.78
C PHE A 27 -17.86 37.10 27.55
N ARG A 28 -18.86 37.88 28.01
CA ARG A 28 -18.69 38.80 29.17
C ARG A 28 -19.97 39.30 29.88
N GLY A 29 -20.33 38.63 30.98
CA GLY A 29 -21.10 39.20 32.11
C GLY A 29 -22.63 39.06 32.07
N LYS A 30 -23.37 39.22 33.17
CA LYS A 30 -23.00 39.60 34.56
C LYS A 30 -23.80 38.82 35.63
N ARG A 31 -23.28 38.84 36.87
CA ARG A 31 -23.91 38.42 38.14
C ARG A 31 -25.26 39.17 38.39
N LYS A 32 -26.20 38.75 39.26
CA LYS A 32 -26.02 38.40 40.71
C LYS A 32 -27.28 37.71 41.31
N ARG A 33 -27.16 37.15 42.53
CA ARG A 33 -28.15 36.33 43.26
C ARG A 33 -29.36 37.09 43.85
N SER A 34 -30.50 36.41 43.94
CA SER A 34 -31.55 36.55 44.97
C SER A 34 -31.76 35.20 45.71
N THR A 35 -32.86 34.97 46.47
CA THR A 35 -32.94 33.88 47.47
C THR A 35 -34.35 33.34 47.82
N LYS A 36 -34.37 32.04 48.20
CA LYS A 36 -35.25 31.35 49.19
C LYS A 36 -36.63 30.77 48.79
N ALA A 37 -37.04 29.79 49.63
CA ALA A 37 -38.32 29.07 49.75
C ALA A 37 -38.62 27.94 48.72
N GLU A 38 -39.40 26.88 49.05
CA GLU A 38 -39.18 25.72 49.96
C GLU A 38 -40.46 24.81 49.92
N LYS A 39 -40.33 23.50 50.21
CA LYS A 39 -41.38 22.47 50.54
C LYS A 39 -42.10 21.66 49.43
N ASN A 40 -42.07 20.33 49.66
CA ASN A 40 -43.17 19.33 49.62
C ASN A 40 -43.89 19.00 48.28
N GLU A 41 -44.43 17.79 48.04
CA GLU A 41 -44.49 16.53 48.83
C GLU A 41 -44.70 15.27 47.94
N LYS A 42 -44.48 14.08 48.53
CA LYS A 42 -45.12 12.74 48.30
C LYS A 42 -45.44 12.28 46.85
N THR A 43 -44.77 11.24 46.32
CA THR A 43 -45.01 9.78 46.50
C THR A 43 -46.38 9.27 46.08
N GLU A 44 -46.39 8.32 45.13
CA GLU A 44 -46.97 6.98 45.35
C GLU A 44 -46.37 5.96 44.37
N GLU A 45 -46.24 4.71 44.81
CA GLU A 45 -45.94 3.54 43.97
C GLU A 45 -47.24 2.78 43.70
N LEU A 46 -47.31 1.96 42.64
CA LEU A 46 -47.69 0.54 42.73
C LEU A 46 -47.69 -0.18 41.36
N ASN A 47 -47.50 -1.50 41.43
CA ASN A 47 -47.50 -2.52 40.38
C ASN A 47 -48.48 -3.64 40.88
N PRO A 48 -48.76 -4.78 40.21
CA PRO A 48 -48.58 -5.20 38.80
C PRO A 48 -49.83 -5.93 38.18
N ASN A 49 -49.64 -6.68 37.07
CA ASN A 49 -50.41 -7.89 36.64
C ASN A 49 -51.86 -7.71 36.08
N SER A 50 -52.42 -8.50 35.12
CA SER A 50 -51.92 -9.63 34.28
C SER A 50 -53.02 -10.24 33.31
N VAL A 51 -52.62 -11.15 32.39
CA VAL A 51 -53.38 -12.30 31.75
C VAL A 51 -54.22 -12.16 30.41
N LYS A 52 -53.78 -12.94 29.39
CA LYS A 52 -54.48 -13.66 28.25
C LYS A 52 -55.00 -12.97 26.95
N ALA A 53 -55.14 -13.84 25.92
CA ALA A 53 -55.59 -13.64 24.53
C ALA A 53 -57.10 -13.99 24.34
N GLU A 54 -57.76 -13.82 23.18
CA GLU A 54 -57.65 -14.65 21.95
C GLU A 54 -58.39 -14.12 20.69
N GLN A 55 -57.95 -14.59 19.51
CA GLN A 55 -58.70 -14.86 18.25
C GLN A 55 -59.45 -13.73 17.49
N ALA A 56 -59.97 -14.08 16.29
CA ALA A 56 -60.45 -13.19 15.23
C ALA A 56 -61.60 -13.82 14.40
N PRO A 57 -62.28 -13.07 13.49
CA PRO A 57 -63.17 -13.65 12.48
C PRO A 57 -62.78 -13.34 11.00
N CYS A 58 -63.37 -14.10 10.08
CA CYS A 58 -63.27 -13.98 8.61
C CYS A 58 -64.63 -14.39 7.98
N PHE A 59 -64.96 -13.99 6.74
CA PHE A 59 -65.97 -14.56 5.79
C PHE A 59 -66.34 -13.53 4.69
N PRO A 60 -67.05 -13.86 3.57
CA PRO A 60 -67.29 -15.15 2.88
C PRO A 60 -67.09 -15.10 1.34
N THR A 61 -67.42 -16.19 0.60
CA THR A 61 -67.45 -16.26 -0.89
C THR A 61 -68.69 -17.02 -1.44
N PRO A 62 -69.17 -16.71 -2.67
CA PRO A 62 -70.11 -17.52 -3.46
C PRO A 62 -69.56 -17.92 -4.88
N PRO A 63 -70.24 -18.78 -5.70
CA PRO A 63 -69.52 -19.95 -6.25
C PRO A 63 -69.72 -20.38 -7.74
N LYS A 64 -68.82 -21.31 -8.17
CA LYS A 64 -69.05 -22.56 -8.95
C LYS A 64 -69.13 -22.68 -10.50
N ASP A 65 -68.51 -23.79 -10.94
CA ASP A 65 -68.79 -24.74 -12.04
C ASP A 65 -68.80 -24.34 -13.55
N THR A 66 -67.82 -24.85 -14.33
CA THR A 66 -68.02 -25.84 -15.44
C THR A 66 -66.72 -26.24 -16.21
N LYS A 67 -66.80 -27.35 -16.96
CA LYS A 67 -65.85 -27.96 -17.92
C LYS A 67 -66.69 -28.78 -18.95
N PRO A 68 -66.15 -29.32 -20.07
CA PRO A 68 -64.96 -28.99 -20.87
C PRO A 68 -65.26 -28.89 -22.40
N LYS A 69 -64.23 -28.63 -23.25
CA LYS A 69 -63.95 -29.37 -24.51
C LYS A 69 -62.65 -28.91 -25.19
N ALA A 70 -62.22 -29.62 -26.23
CA ALA A 70 -60.85 -29.60 -26.75
C ALA A 70 -60.72 -29.14 -28.22
N ARG A 71 -59.49 -28.79 -28.63
CA ARG A 71 -59.02 -28.90 -30.03
C ARG A 71 -57.51 -29.18 -30.05
N ALA A 72 -56.99 -29.74 -31.15
CA ALA A 72 -55.66 -30.38 -31.17
C ALA A 72 -54.82 -30.06 -32.43
N MET A 73 -53.54 -30.43 -32.35
CA MET A 73 -52.53 -30.58 -33.41
C MET A 73 -52.04 -29.35 -34.18
N LYS A 74 -50.70 -29.15 -34.16
CA LYS A 74 -49.82 -29.70 -35.22
C LYS A 74 -48.39 -29.95 -34.71
N LYS A 75 -47.71 -30.95 -35.28
CA LYS A 75 -46.28 -31.31 -35.05
C LYS A 75 -45.46 -31.10 -36.32
N ARG A 76 -44.16 -30.80 -36.15
CA ARG A 76 -43.00 -31.29 -36.95
C ARG A 76 -41.91 -31.57 -35.90
N ARG A 77 -41.48 -32.83 -35.64
CA ARG A 77 -40.68 -33.76 -36.46
C ARG A 77 -39.31 -33.12 -36.76
N VAL A 78 -38.26 -33.39 -35.97
CA VAL A 78 -37.52 -34.67 -35.76
C VAL A 78 -36.76 -35.09 -37.03
N ILE A 79 -35.45 -35.03 -36.92
CA ILE A 79 -34.48 -35.95 -37.56
C ILE A 79 -33.61 -36.43 -36.40
N GLU A 80 -33.42 -37.73 -36.32
CA GLU A 80 -32.38 -38.41 -35.54
C GLU A 80 -31.48 -39.07 -36.59
N ASP A 81 -30.18 -39.11 -36.35
CA ASP A 81 -29.25 -40.13 -36.84
C ASP A 81 -28.14 -40.24 -35.78
N ASP A 82 -27.59 -41.44 -35.63
CA ASP A 82 -26.81 -41.91 -34.48
C ASP A 82 -25.56 -42.63 -35.00
N ASP A 83 -24.41 -42.46 -34.37
CA ASP A 83 -23.20 -43.28 -34.61
C ASP A 83 -22.15 -43.06 -33.51
N GLU A 84 -21.44 -44.14 -33.14
CA GLU A 84 -20.57 -44.21 -31.95
C GLU A 84 -19.10 -43.89 -32.23
N GLU A 85 -18.37 -43.38 -31.22
CA GLU A 85 -17.28 -44.14 -30.55
C GLU A 85 -16.66 -43.37 -29.38
N ALA A 86 -16.07 -44.08 -28.42
CA ALA A 86 -15.38 -43.50 -27.25
C ALA A 86 -14.14 -44.32 -26.84
N PRO A 87 -12.98 -43.70 -26.56
CA PRO A 87 -11.77 -44.40 -26.11
C PRO A 87 -11.58 -44.38 -24.58
N GLU A 88 -11.64 -45.55 -23.95
CA GLU A 88 -11.11 -45.82 -22.59
C GLU A 88 -9.63 -46.29 -22.67
N PRO A 89 -8.83 -46.19 -21.58
CA PRO A 89 -7.36 -46.29 -21.66
C PRO A 89 -6.76 -47.70 -21.48
N GLY A 90 -5.57 -47.91 -22.05
CA GLY A 90 -4.77 -49.15 -21.97
C GLY A 90 -3.41 -48.99 -21.23
N PRO A 91 -2.75 -50.10 -20.84
CA PRO A 91 -2.01 -50.14 -19.58
C PRO A 91 -0.47 -50.08 -19.66
N SER A 92 0.16 -50.00 -18.48
CA SER A 92 1.59 -49.78 -18.25
C SER A 92 2.44 -51.06 -18.04
N LYS A 93 3.70 -50.99 -18.50
CA LYS A 93 4.90 -51.76 -18.06
C LYS A 93 6.11 -50.82 -18.26
N LYS A 94 7.00 -50.56 -17.30
CA LYS A 94 8.02 -51.38 -16.59
C LYS A 94 9.32 -51.60 -17.39
N GLU A 95 10.44 -51.22 -16.74
CA GLU A 95 11.84 -51.70 -16.91
C GLU A 95 12.66 -51.28 -18.17
N ASP A 96 13.98 -51.02 -18.11
CA ASP A 96 14.87 -50.64 -16.97
C ASP A 96 16.26 -50.11 -17.46
N SER A 97 17.02 -49.46 -16.57
CA SER A 97 18.51 -49.44 -16.48
C SER A 97 19.41 -48.67 -17.47
N SER A 98 20.64 -48.37 -17.00
CA SER A 98 21.86 -47.84 -17.67
C SER A 98 21.80 -46.41 -18.24
N GLU A 99 22.69 -45.46 -17.91
CA GLU A 99 24.18 -45.41 -17.97
C GLU A 99 24.76 -45.25 -19.39
N SER A 100 25.75 -44.39 -19.68
CA SER A 100 26.44 -43.34 -18.89
C SER A 100 27.33 -42.43 -19.79
N ARG A 101 28.03 -41.45 -19.17
CA ARG A 101 29.29 -40.80 -19.60
C ARG A 101 29.29 -39.72 -20.72
N SER A 102 29.66 -38.52 -20.28
CA SER A 102 30.46 -37.47 -20.96
C SER A 102 31.93 -37.94 -21.23
N PRO A 103 32.91 -37.10 -21.65
CA PRO A 103 32.88 -35.68 -22.08
C PRO A 103 33.78 -35.38 -23.34
N ASP A 104 34.10 -34.09 -23.57
CA ASP A 104 35.26 -33.53 -24.31
C ASP A 104 35.38 -33.77 -25.85
N ASP A 105 36.13 -33.00 -26.67
CA ASP A 105 36.97 -31.81 -26.43
C ASP A 105 37.05 -30.85 -27.66
N ALA A 106 37.61 -29.65 -27.43
CA ALA A 106 38.56 -28.88 -28.26
C ALA A 106 38.27 -28.39 -29.71
N ARG A 107 38.18 -27.04 -29.82
CA ARG A 107 38.99 -26.12 -30.69
C ARG A 107 38.90 -26.18 -32.24
N GLY A 108 38.87 -24.99 -32.89
CA GLY A 108 39.69 -24.81 -34.12
C GLY A 108 39.39 -23.75 -35.21
N SER A 109 39.39 -22.45 -34.90
CA SER A 109 39.95 -21.36 -35.77
C SER A 109 39.57 -21.16 -37.28
N LYS A 110 38.70 -20.15 -37.54
CA LYS A 110 38.85 -18.98 -38.47
C LYS A 110 39.06 -19.13 -40.02
N ASN A 111 38.68 -18.03 -40.69
CA ASN A 111 38.93 -17.58 -42.09
C ASN A 111 38.02 -18.20 -43.20
N ALA A 112 37.67 -17.50 -44.30
CA ALA A 112 37.58 -16.06 -44.61
C ALA A 112 36.83 -15.81 -45.95
N SER A 113 36.47 -14.54 -46.23
CA SER A 113 36.13 -13.93 -47.55
C SER A 113 34.85 -14.33 -48.32
N SER A 114 34.25 -13.30 -48.96
CA SER A 114 33.20 -13.32 -50.03
C SER A 114 33.88 -13.05 -51.41
N PRO A 115 33.30 -12.57 -52.56
CA PRO A 115 32.17 -11.61 -52.78
C PRO A 115 31.33 -11.78 -54.10
N VAL A 116 30.70 -10.68 -54.59
CA VAL A 116 30.14 -10.38 -55.95
C VAL A 116 28.69 -10.85 -56.25
N ALA A 117 27.66 -9.99 -56.08
CA ALA A 117 27.05 -9.02 -57.04
C ALA A 117 26.00 -9.64 -58.00
N ASN A 118 24.96 -8.95 -58.49
CA ASN A 118 24.69 -7.50 -58.70
C ASN A 118 23.18 -7.19 -58.37
N SER A 119 22.41 -6.15 -58.74
CA SER A 119 22.52 -4.95 -59.63
C SER A 119 21.57 -3.80 -59.18
N LYS A 120 21.22 -2.85 -60.09
CA LYS A 120 20.52 -1.55 -59.88
C LYS A 120 19.88 -1.09 -61.23
N PRO A 121 19.36 0.16 -61.42
CA PRO A 121 18.32 0.91 -60.69
C PRO A 121 17.33 1.66 -61.65
N LYS A 122 16.51 2.59 -61.14
CA LYS A 122 16.41 3.97 -61.70
C LYS A 122 15.74 4.96 -60.74
N ALA A 123 16.04 6.26 -60.91
CA ALA A 123 15.54 7.38 -60.12
C ALA A 123 15.54 8.68 -60.95
N LYS A 124 14.86 9.72 -60.48
CA LYS A 124 15.11 11.15 -60.83
C LYS A 124 14.42 12.08 -59.83
N ALA A 125 14.95 13.29 -59.67
CA ALA A 125 14.45 14.33 -58.77
C ALA A 125 14.58 15.72 -59.43
N LYS A 126 13.89 16.73 -58.89
CA LYS A 126 14.23 18.16 -59.05
C LYS A 126 13.55 19.01 -57.96
N VAL A 127 14.00 20.26 -57.81
CA VAL A 127 13.72 21.17 -56.69
C VAL A 127 12.97 22.42 -57.16
N ALA A 128 12.11 22.97 -56.31
CA ALA A 128 11.61 24.36 -56.35
C ALA A 128 11.29 24.84 -54.92
N VAL A 129 11.24 26.16 -54.70
CA VAL A 129 10.96 26.80 -53.40
C VAL A 129 9.90 27.89 -53.57
N THR A 130 8.88 27.90 -52.71
CA THR A 130 7.97 29.03 -52.45
C THR A 130 7.41 28.94 -51.03
N THR A 131 7.05 30.08 -50.45
CA THR A 131 6.34 30.20 -49.15
C THR A 131 4.84 29.92 -49.30
N ASP A 132 4.18 29.51 -48.21
CA ASP A 132 3.17 30.33 -47.53
C ASP A 132 2.56 29.63 -46.30
N ASN A 133 1.82 30.39 -45.49
CA ASN A 133 1.17 29.93 -44.26
C ASN A 133 -0.10 29.11 -44.53
N ALA A 134 -0.30 28.03 -43.78
CA ALA A 134 -1.62 27.58 -43.37
C ALA A 134 -1.53 26.97 -41.96
N MET A 135 -2.46 27.34 -41.09
CA MET A 135 -2.71 26.63 -39.83
C MET A 135 -3.55 25.41 -40.13
N ASP A 136 -3.31 24.29 -39.43
CA ASP A 136 -4.36 23.31 -39.21
C ASP A 136 -4.24 22.74 -37.79
N GLN A 137 -5.38 22.56 -37.13
CA GLN A 137 -5.46 22.09 -35.75
C GLN A 137 -5.72 20.59 -35.74
N VAL A 138 -5.01 19.85 -34.88
CA VAL A 138 -5.30 18.42 -34.64
C VAL A 138 -5.43 18.20 -33.14
N GLU A 139 -6.67 18.23 -32.64
CA GLU A 139 -6.97 17.86 -31.25
C GLU A 139 -6.70 16.36 -31.06
N ALA A 140 -5.70 16.02 -30.25
CA ALA A 140 -5.45 14.65 -29.82
C ALA A 140 -6.30 14.35 -28.58
N ALA A 141 -7.36 13.55 -28.74
CA ALA A 141 -8.23 13.17 -27.64
C ALA A 141 -7.49 12.28 -26.62
N VAL A 142 -7.21 12.84 -25.44
CA VAL A 142 -6.55 12.13 -24.33
C VAL A 142 -7.49 11.07 -23.75
N SER A 143 -6.96 9.87 -23.49
CA SER A 143 -7.68 8.78 -22.82
C SER A 143 -7.26 8.72 -21.34
N PRO A 144 -8.17 8.87 -20.36
CA PRO A 144 -7.83 9.16 -18.97
C PRO A 144 -7.29 7.97 -18.14
N ALA A 145 -6.97 6.84 -18.77
CA ALA A 145 -6.70 5.56 -18.08
C ALA A 145 -5.22 5.34 -17.67
N ALA A 146 -4.44 6.42 -17.52
CA ALA A 146 -2.99 6.34 -17.29
C ALA A 146 -2.47 7.15 -16.09
N GLU A 147 -3.18 8.19 -15.66
CA GLU A 147 -2.73 9.12 -14.61
C GLU A 147 -2.98 8.56 -13.19
N GLU A 148 -4.07 7.81 -13.00
CA GLU A 148 -4.50 7.24 -11.70
C GLU A 148 -3.44 6.37 -10.98
N ASN A 149 -2.43 5.84 -11.68
CA ASN A 149 -1.49 4.84 -11.12
C ASN A 149 -0.11 5.40 -10.72
N ALA A 150 0.12 6.70 -10.87
CA ALA A 150 1.34 7.37 -10.39
C ALA A 150 1.03 8.27 -9.19
N ASP A 151 -0.09 8.99 -9.24
CA ASP A 151 -0.50 9.98 -8.24
C ASP A 151 -1.00 9.33 -6.94
N GLU A 152 -1.76 8.22 -7.02
CA GLU A 152 -2.18 7.41 -5.85
C GLU A 152 -0.98 7.03 -4.95
N GLY A 153 0.23 6.90 -5.51
CA GLY A 153 1.46 6.55 -4.78
C GLY A 153 2.19 7.73 -4.12
N GLU A 154 1.93 8.98 -4.51
CA GLU A 154 2.28 10.15 -3.69
C GLU A 154 1.17 10.35 -2.63
N GLU A 155 -0.12 10.30 -3.01
CA GLU A 155 -1.25 10.51 -2.09
C GLU A 155 -1.29 9.52 -0.91
N GLU A 156 -1.06 8.21 -1.10
CA GLU A 156 -1.07 7.25 0.03
C GLU A 156 0.02 7.55 1.07
N LEU A 157 1.15 8.15 0.64
CA LEU A 157 2.24 8.53 1.55
C LEU A 157 2.03 9.93 2.14
N GLU A 158 1.55 10.91 1.38
CA GLU A 158 1.25 12.26 1.91
C GLU A 158 0.04 12.23 2.88
N ALA A 159 -0.94 11.34 2.66
CA ALA A 159 -2.06 11.14 3.58
C ALA A 159 -1.65 10.51 4.93
N ASP A 160 -0.52 9.78 4.98
CA ASP A 160 0.07 9.29 6.24
C ASP A 160 1.02 10.34 6.89
N GLU A 161 1.16 11.54 6.30
CA GLU A 161 2.08 12.61 6.71
C GLU A 161 1.45 13.87 7.34
N GLU A 162 0.16 14.20 7.13
CA GLU A 162 -0.57 15.29 7.86
C GLU A 162 -0.77 14.99 9.38
N LEU A 163 0.02 14.08 9.91
CA LEU A 163 -0.13 13.46 11.21
C LEU A 163 0.99 13.97 12.12
N GLU A 164 0.86 15.24 12.51
CA GLU A 164 1.73 15.92 13.48
C GLU A 164 1.86 15.09 14.78
N GLU A 165 3.03 15.15 15.41
CA GLU A 165 3.33 14.37 16.63
C GLU A 165 2.84 15.15 17.87
N ASP A 166 1.51 15.16 18.02
CA ASP A 166 0.74 15.87 19.05
C ASP A 166 1.03 15.28 20.46
N GLU A 167 1.98 15.88 21.18
CA GLU A 167 2.51 15.35 22.44
C GLU A 167 1.42 15.19 23.53
N GLY A 168 1.42 14.03 24.20
CA GLY A 168 0.48 13.70 25.27
C GLY A 168 -0.79 12.98 24.81
N LEU A 169 -1.05 12.87 23.50
CA LEU A 169 -2.22 12.15 22.96
C LEU A 169 -2.19 10.64 23.31
N ALA A 170 -1.00 10.03 23.46
CA ALA A 170 -0.87 8.62 23.80
C ALA A 170 -1.44 8.26 25.18
N SER A 171 -1.41 9.18 26.14
CA SER A 171 -2.02 8.99 27.48
C SER A 171 -3.51 8.64 27.39
N GLN A 172 -4.25 9.45 26.63
CA GLN A 172 -5.69 9.32 26.43
C GLN A 172 -6.01 8.07 25.62
N ASN A 173 -5.19 7.73 24.62
CA ASN A 173 -5.32 6.50 23.84
C ASN A 173 -5.22 5.22 24.70
N ALA A 174 -4.25 5.15 25.63
CA ALA A 174 -4.06 3.95 26.45
C ALA A 174 -5.12 3.78 27.54
N GLU A 175 -5.54 4.87 28.21
CA GLU A 175 -6.68 4.79 29.14
C GLU A 175 -7.97 4.41 28.41
N ALA A 176 -8.22 4.99 27.23
CA ALA A 176 -9.35 4.61 26.39
C ALA A 176 -9.28 3.14 25.93
N ALA A 177 -8.10 2.62 25.59
CA ALA A 177 -7.94 1.21 25.20
C ALA A 177 -8.25 0.25 26.36
N LEU A 178 -7.76 0.52 27.57
CA LEU A 178 -8.06 -0.30 28.75
C LEU A 178 -9.57 -0.32 29.05
N LEU A 179 -10.26 0.82 28.89
CA LEU A 179 -11.72 0.90 29.02
C LEU A 179 -12.45 0.13 27.90
N LYS A 180 -11.96 0.24 26.66
CA LYS A 180 -12.55 -0.38 25.45
C LYS A 180 -12.22 -1.85 25.25
N THR A 181 -11.37 -2.43 26.10
CA THR A 181 -11.08 -3.87 26.08
C THR A 181 -12.35 -4.73 26.15
N LYS A 182 -13.37 -4.32 26.94
CA LYS A 182 -14.70 -4.99 26.97
C LYS A 182 -15.58 -4.72 25.75
N GLU A 183 -15.34 -3.61 25.05
CA GLU A 183 -16.08 -3.22 23.84
C GLU A 183 -15.60 -3.99 22.62
N VAL A 184 -14.29 -4.27 22.50
CA VAL A 184 -13.74 -5.06 21.40
C VAL A 184 -13.86 -6.59 21.59
N ASP A 185 -13.93 -7.08 22.82
CA ASP A 185 -13.98 -8.51 23.09
C ASP A 185 -15.32 -9.15 22.65
N LEU A 186 -15.31 -10.46 22.43
CA LEU A 186 -16.54 -11.24 22.21
C LEU A 186 -17.32 -11.35 23.52
N SER A 187 -18.65 -11.54 23.45
CA SER A 187 -19.53 -11.55 24.63
C SER A 187 -19.14 -12.60 25.69
N ASN A 188 -18.46 -13.67 25.26
CA ASN A 188 -17.99 -14.77 26.11
C ASN A 188 -16.45 -14.86 26.09
N GLY A 189 -15.76 -13.86 25.52
CA GLY A 189 -14.34 -13.91 25.19
C GLY A 189 -13.95 -15.01 24.20
N TRP A 190 -12.65 -15.29 24.15
CA TRP A 190 -12.10 -16.59 23.74
C TRP A 190 -11.09 -17.04 24.82
N LYS A 191 -10.78 -18.33 24.90
CA LYS A 191 -9.86 -18.84 25.93
C LYS A 191 -8.42 -18.44 25.62
N SER A 192 -7.60 -18.28 26.66
CA SER A 192 -6.15 -18.21 26.45
C SER A 192 -5.63 -19.53 25.88
N GLY A 193 -4.76 -19.46 24.88
CA GLY A 193 -4.26 -20.60 24.10
C GLY A 193 -5.16 -21.05 22.93
N ASP A 194 -6.44 -20.65 22.88
CA ASP A 194 -7.30 -20.94 21.71
C ASP A 194 -6.98 -19.95 20.57
N PRO A 195 -6.97 -20.39 19.29
CA PRO A 195 -6.75 -19.50 18.14
C PRO A 195 -7.76 -18.33 18.08
N VAL A 196 -7.25 -17.12 17.87
CA VAL A 196 -8.05 -15.88 17.83
C VAL A 196 -9.22 -16.01 16.82
N PRO A 197 -10.48 -15.82 17.24
CA PRO A 197 -11.63 -15.88 16.32
C PRO A 197 -11.65 -14.70 15.35
N TYR A 198 -11.97 -14.95 14.08
CA TYR A 198 -12.07 -13.88 13.08
C TYR A 198 -13.23 -12.92 13.36
N ALA A 199 -14.30 -13.40 14.00
CA ALA A 199 -15.38 -12.58 14.53
C ALA A 199 -14.92 -11.46 15.49
N ALA A 200 -13.81 -11.64 16.22
CA ALA A 200 -13.26 -10.59 17.09
C ALA A 200 -12.66 -9.45 16.24
N LEU A 201 -11.86 -9.79 15.23
CA LEU A 201 -11.29 -8.84 14.28
C LEU A 201 -12.39 -8.13 13.45
N ALA A 202 -13.39 -8.87 12.96
CA ALA A 202 -14.55 -8.32 12.26
C ALA A 202 -15.39 -7.37 13.13
N LYS A 203 -15.49 -7.63 14.44
CA LYS A 203 -16.11 -6.69 15.39
C LYS A 203 -15.30 -5.41 15.52
N VAL A 204 -13.97 -5.52 15.66
CA VAL A 204 -13.05 -4.38 15.76
C VAL A 204 -13.11 -3.51 14.50
N PHE A 205 -13.10 -4.11 13.31
CA PHE A 205 -13.30 -3.40 12.05
C PHE A 205 -14.64 -2.65 11.99
N SER A 206 -15.73 -3.23 12.50
CA SER A 206 -17.02 -2.53 12.60
C SER A 206 -16.99 -1.31 13.52
N LEU A 207 -16.23 -1.35 14.60
CA LEU A 207 -16.11 -0.23 15.55
C LEU A 207 -15.21 0.88 14.97
N ILE A 208 -14.17 0.50 14.22
CA ILE A 208 -13.26 1.41 13.51
C ILE A 208 -13.96 2.10 12.33
N GLU A 209 -14.84 1.40 11.60
CA GLU A 209 -15.65 1.99 10.52
C GLU A 209 -16.77 2.90 11.06
N ALA A 210 -17.27 2.64 12.27
CA ALA A 210 -18.30 3.44 12.92
C ALA A 210 -17.81 4.78 13.50
N THR A 211 -16.50 5.09 13.42
CA THR A 211 -15.92 6.35 13.91
C THR A 211 -15.02 7.03 12.88
N THR A 212 -14.99 8.37 12.91
CA THR A 212 -14.03 9.20 12.17
C THR A 212 -12.81 9.57 13.01
N LYS A 213 -12.84 9.36 14.33
CA LYS A 213 -11.80 9.85 15.25
C LYS A 213 -10.58 8.94 15.26
N ARG A 214 -9.42 9.43 14.79
CA ARG A 214 -8.17 8.66 14.74
C ARG A 214 -7.77 8.05 16.10
N ILE A 215 -7.83 8.84 17.18
CA ILE A 215 -7.62 8.40 18.58
C ILE A 215 -8.48 7.18 18.93
N GLU A 216 -9.75 7.19 18.51
CA GLU A 216 -10.70 6.13 18.78
C GLU A 216 -10.34 4.84 18.03
N LYS A 217 -9.90 4.96 16.76
CA LYS A 217 -9.40 3.84 15.96
C LYS A 217 -8.13 3.21 16.57
N THR A 218 -7.15 4.04 16.95
CA THR A 218 -5.93 3.60 17.65
C THR A 218 -6.29 2.89 18.96
N SER A 219 -7.22 3.43 19.75
CA SER A 219 -7.66 2.83 21.02
C SER A 219 -8.32 1.46 20.82
N LEU A 220 -9.18 1.32 19.81
CA LEU A 220 -9.84 0.06 19.46
C LEU A 220 -8.84 -1.01 18.99
N LEU A 221 -7.89 -0.64 18.12
CA LEU A 221 -6.80 -1.53 17.69
C LEU A 221 -5.90 -1.93 18.86
N THR A 222 -5.52 -0.98 19.72
CA THR A 222 -4.70 -1.24 20.92
C THR A 222 -5.39 -2.26 21.82
N SER A 223 -6.68 -2.08 22.07
CA SER A 223 -7.51 -3.00 22.86
C SER A 223 -7.50 -4.42 22.30
N PHE A 224 -7.64 -4.55 20.98
CA PHE A 224 -7.66 -5.84 20.30
C PHE A 224 -6.30 -6.53 20.30
N LEU A 225 -5.24 -5.81 19.93
CA LEU A 225 -3.88 -6.37 19.90
C LEU A 225 -3.41 -6.75 21.32
N LEU A 226 -3.80 -5.99 22.35
CA LEU A 226 -3.56 -6.34 23.76
C LEU A 226 -4.23 -7.68 24.13
N LEU A 227 -5.50 -7.87 23.81
CA LEU A 227 -6.20 -9.15 24.03
C LEU A 227 -5.53 -10.32 23.28
N VAL A 228 -5.00 -10.08 22.07
CA VAL A 228 -4.23 -11.09 21.31
C VAL A 228 -2.91 -11.42 22.02
N ILE A 229 -2.18 -10.43 22.52
CA ILE A 229 -0.92 -10.65 23.27
C ILE A 229 -1.17 -11.41 24.57
N GLN A 230 -2.24 -11.08 25.31
CA GLN A 230 -2.64 -11.70 26.57
C GLN A 230 -3.16 -13.14 26.42
N ARG A 231 -3.80 -13.47 25.29
CA ARG A 231 -4.52 -14.76 25.08
C ARG A 231 -3.83 -15.71 24.11
N ARG A 232 -2.69 -15.35 23.52
CA ARG A 232 -1.87 -16.27 22.71
C ARG A 232 -1.33 -17.42 23.56
N ALA A 233 -0.99 -18.55 22.93
CA ALA A 233 -0.24 -19.61 23.61
C ALA A 233 1.21 -19.15 23.91
N GLU A 234 1.83 -19.73 24.93
CA GLU A 234 3.25 -19.47 25.22
C GLU A 234 4.12 -19.87 24.01
N GLY A 235 5.03 -18.97 23.60
CA GLY A 235 5.83 -19.12 22.38
C GLY A 235 5.08 -18.86 21.05
N ASP A 236 3.77 -18.61 21.05
CA ASP A 236 3.06 -18.26 19.82
C ASP A 236 3.29 -16.80 19.42
N THR A 237 3.97 -16.60 18.29
CA THR A 237 4.14 -15.30 17.62
C THR A 237 3.14 -15.10 16.48
N LYS A 238 2.51 -16.17 16.00
CA LYS A 238 1.70 -16.17 14.77
C LYS A 238 0.34 -15.54 14.97
N SER A 239 -0.29 -15.69 16.13
CA SER A 239 -1.57 -15.04 16.42
C SER A 239 -1.49 -13.50 16.31
N LEU A 240 -0.42 -12.88 16.83
CA LEU A 240 -0.22 -11.43 16.71
C LEU A 240 0.17 -11.03 15.29
N LEU A 241 1.09 -11.77 14.66
CA LEU A 241 1.56 -11.51 13.30
C LEU A 241 0.41 -11.51 12.28
N GLN A 242 -0.48 -12.50 12.37
CA GLN A 242 -1.65 -12.60 11.51
C GLN A 242 -2.70 -11.53 11.84
N ALA A 243 -2.84 -11.13 13.11
CA ALA A 243 -3.70 -10.02 13.50
C ALA A 243 -3.22 -8.69 12.88
N VAL A 244 -1.92 -8.38 13.00
CA VAL A 244 -1.31 -7.17 12.41
C VAL A 244 -1.46 -7.16 10.90
N TYR A 245 -1.10 -8.25 10.21
CA TYR A 245 -1.22 -8.34 8.76
C TYR A 245 -2.66 -8.14 8.25
N LEU A 246 -3.65 -8.76 8.90
CA LEU A 246 -5.05 -8.59 8.51
C LEU A 246 -5.57 -7.16 8.82
N CYS A 247 -5.08 -6.49 9.87
CA CYS A 247 -5.39 -5.08 10.16
C CYS A 247 -4.89 -4.08 9.10
N ILE A 248 -3.86 -4.44 8.31
CA ILE A 248 -3.34 -3.67 7.17
C ILE A 248 -3.72 -4.27 5.80
N ASN A 249 -4.55 -5.33 5.79
CA ASN A 249 -4.96 -6.08 4.60
C ASN A 249 -3.83 -6.68 3.74
N ARG A 250 -2.68 -7.02 4.34
CA ARG A 250 -1.55 -7.70 3.65
C ARG A 250 -1.38 -9.15 4.15
N LEU A 251 -0.53 -9.94 3.48
CA LEU A 251 -0.31 -11.37 3.78
C LEU A 251 1.18 -11.78 3.88
N CYS A 252 2.07 -10.82 3.68
CA CYS A 252 3.53 -10.88 3.69
C CYS A 252 4.07 -9.44 3.63
N PRO A 253 5.40 -9.22 3.70
CA PRO A 253 5.99 -7.92 3.37
C PRO A 253 5.78 -7.57 1.89
N ASP A 254 5.73 -6.27 1.60
CA ASP A 254 5.41 -5.70 0.28
C ASP A 254 6.31 -6.26 -0.84
N TYR A 255 7.62 -6.34 -0.56
CA TYR A 255 8.66 -6.79 -1.50
C TYR A 255 8.55 -8.24 -1.98
N MET A 256 7.67 -9.04 -1.38
CA MET A 256 7.37 -10.41 -1.84
C MET A 256 6.40 -10.45 -3.04
N GLY A 257 5.73 -9.34 -3.37
CA GLY A 257 4.86 -9.23 -4.55
C GLY A 257 3.61 -10.15 -4.53
N ILE A 258 3.10 -10.50 -3.35
CA ILE A 258 1.92 -11.37 -3.20
C ILE A 258 0.66 -10.51 -3.05
N GLU A 259 0.08 -10.12 -4.18
CA GLU A 259 -1.21 -9.41 -4.24
C GLU A 259 -2.37 -10.32 -3.78
N LEU A 260 -3.23 -9.81 -2.90
CA LEU A 260 -4.52 -10.46 -2.55
C LEU A 260 -5.64 -10.12 -3.56
N GLY A 261 -5.49 -9.04 -4.31
CA GLY A 261 -6.55 -8.43 -5.13
C GLY A 261 -7.22 -9.40 -6.11
N ILE A 262 -8.54 -9.54 -6.00
CA ILE A 262 -9.36 -10.33 -6.91
C ILE A 262 -10.29 -9.42 -7.68
N GLY A 263 -10.30 -9.56 -9.00
CA GLY A 263 -11.24 -8.87 -9.88
C GLY A 263 -12.70 -9.14 -9.49
N GLU A 264 -13.48 -8.06 -9.37
CA GLU A 264 -14.89 -8.02 -8.93
C GLU A 264 -15.76 -9.16 -9.48
N SER A 265 -15.61 -9.49 -10.76
CA SER A 265 -16.37 -10.54 -11.45
C SER A 265 -16.23 -11.93 -10.83
N LEU A 266 -15.08 -12.25 -10.24
CA LEU A 266 -14.83 -13.52 -9.55
C LEU A 266 -15.44 -13.52 -8.13
N LEU A 267 -15.45 -12.37 -7.46
CA LEU A 267 -16.09 -12.19 -6.15
C LEU A 267 -17.62 -12.25 -6.29
N VAL A 268 -18.18 -11.59 -7.30
CA VAL A 268 -19.59 -11.73 -7.69
C VAL A 268 -19.97 -13.19 -7.96
N LYS A 269 -19.08 -13.97 -8.62
CA LYS A 269 -19.28 -15.41 -8.82
C LYS A 269 -19.26 -16.19 -7.49
N ALA A 270 -18.28 -15.98 -6.62
CA ALA A 270 -18.18 -16.68 -5.34
C ALA A 270 -19.35 -16.34 -4.39
N ILE A 271 -19.80 -15.07 -4.36
CA ILE A 271 -20.98 -14.65 -3.61
C ILE A 271 -22.25 -15.30 -4.17
N SER A 272 -22.40 -15.35 -5.50
CA SER A 272 -23.52 -16.02 -6.17
C SER A 272 -23.58 -17.51 -5.83
N GLU A 273 -22.47 -18.23 -5.93
CA GLU A 273 -22.37 -19.65 -5.57
C GLU A 273 -22.63 -19.90 -4.07
N SER A 274 -22.02 -19.11 -3.19
CA SER A 274 -22.16 -19.23 -1.73
C SER A 274 -23.54 -18.87 -1.17
N THR A 275 -24.41 -18.24 -1.96
CA THR A 275 -25.72 -17.74 -1.50
C THR A 275 -26.89 -18.25 -2.33
N GLY A 276 -26.63 -18.90 -3.47
CA GLY A 276 -27.66 -19.37 -4.41
C GLY A 276 -28.38 -18.25 -5.15
N ARG A 277 -27.96 -17.00 -4.98
CA ARG A 277 -28.51 -15.83 -5.69
C ARG A 277 -27.91 -15.79 -7.10
N SER A 278 -28.70 -15.44 -8.12
CA SER A 278 -28.18 -15.38 -9.49
C SER A 278 -27.21 -14.20 -9.68
N LEU A 279 -26.22 -14.36 -10.57
CA LEU A 279 -25.20 -13.35 -10.88
C LEU A 279 -25.81 -11.97 -11.21
N GLY A 280 -26.94 -11.92 -11.92
CA GLY A 280 -27.64 -10.68 -12.25
C GLY A 280 -28.19 -9.94 -11.03
N VAL A 281 -28.67 -10.68 -10.02
CA VAL A 281 -29.15 -10.10 -8.75
C VAL A 281 -27.99 -9.58 -7.92
N VAL A 282 -26.88 -10.33 -7.82
CA VAL A 282 -25.68 -9.88 -7.09
C VAL A 282 -25.09 -8.60 -7.73
N LYS A 283 -25.06 -8.52 -9.07
CA LYS A 283 -24.63 -7.30 -9.79
C LYS A 283 -25.58 -6.12 -9.61
N ALA A 284 -26.90 -6.37 -9.57
CA ALA A 284 -27.89 -5.32 -9.33
C ALA A 284 -27.76 -4.74 -7.90
N ASP A 285 -27.50 -5.59 -6.90
CA ASP A 285 -27.24 -5.15 -5.54
C ASP A 285 -25.89 -4.44 -5.41
N LEU A 286 -24.83 -4.88 -6.10
CA LEU A 286 -23.56 -4.14 -6.13
C LEU A 286 -23.74 -2.73 -6.69
N LYS A 287 -24.48 -2.58 -7.79
CA LYS A 287 -24.80 -1.25 -8.36
C LYS A 287 -25.64 -0.37 -7.41
N ARG A 288 -26.34 -0.97 -6.43
CA ARG A 288 -27.17 -0.28 -5.44
C ARG A 288 -26.42 0.04 -4.13
N GLU A 289 -25.48 -0.80 -3.71
CA GLU A 289 -24.78 -0.70 -2.42
C GLU A 289 -23.32 -0.21 -2.53
N GLY A 290 -22.71 -0.27 -3.72
CA GLY A 290 -21.34 0.20 -3.99
C GLY A 290 -20.21 -0.59 -3.32
N ASP A 291 -20.54 -1.70 -2.65
CA ASP A 291 -19.66 -2.43 -1.73
C ASP A 291 -19.99 -3.92 -1.75
N LEU A 292 -19.11 -4.77 -2.31
CA LEU A 292 -19.40 -6.21 -2.35
C LEU A 292 -19.40 -6.85 -0.95
N GLY A 293 -18.71 -6.26 0.02
CA GLY A 293 -18.78 -6.67 1.42
C GLY A 293 -20.19 -6.55 2.00
N LEU A 294 -20.87 -5.41 1.79
CA LEU A 294 -22.27 -5.23 2.18
C LEU A 294 -23.18 -6.25 1.46
N VAL A 295 -23.03 -6.40 0.14
CA VAL A 295 -23.82 -7.36 -0.65
C VAL A 295 -23.63 -8.79 -0.15
N ALA A 296 -22.40 -9.21 0.17
CA ALA A 296 -22.10 -10.53 0.70
C ALA A 296 -22.70 -10.76 2.09
N MET A 297 -22.57 -9.79 3.00
CA MET A 297 -23.17 -9.82 4.34
C MET A 297 -24.70 -9.92 4.26
N ASN A 298 -25.33 -9.09 3.43
CA ASN A 298 -26.79 -9.02 3.25
C ASN A 298 -27.34 -10.29 2.58
N SER A 299 -26.59 -10.91 1.66
CA SER A 299 -26.98 -12.14 0.95
C SER A 299 -26.90 -13.42 1.81
N LYS A 300 -26.22 -13.37 2.96
CA LYS A 300 -25.78 -14.58 3.68
C LYS A 300 -26.91 -15.43 4.29
N ASN A 301 -28.12 -14.89 4.39
CA ASN A 301 -29.30 -15.60 4.93
C ASN A 301 -30.02 -16.50 3.89
N SER A 302 -29.60 -16.49 2.62
CA SER A 302 -30.29 -17.21 1.54
C SER A 302 -30.12 -18.73 1.51
N GLN A 303 -29.08 -19.29 2.14
CA GLN A 303 -28.87 -20.75 2.24
C GLN A 303 -28.76 -21.20 3.70
N LYS A 304 -29.53 -22.23 4.09
CA LYS A 304 -29.43 -22.90 5.39
C LYS A 304 -28.64 -24.20 5.23
N THR A 305 -27.48 -24.30 5.89
CA THR A 305 -26.71 -25.55 5.94
C THR A 305 -27.29 -26.52 6.98
N LEU A 306 -27.22 -27.83 6.70
CA LEU A 306 -27.73 -28.87 7.61
C LEU A 306 -26.93 -28.92 8.93
N PHE A 307 -25.65 -28.56 8.87
CA PHE A 307 -24.77 -28.39 10.03
C PHE A 307 -24.20 -26.97 10.03
N LYS A 308 -24.03 -26.38 11.21
CA LYS A 308 -23.33 -25.10 11.36
C LYS A 308 -21.81 -25.33 11.16
N PRO A 309 -21.14 -24.63 10.24
CA PRO A 309 -19.68 -24.72 10.11
C PRO A 309 -18.95 -24.32 11.39
N LYS A 310 -17.69 -24.78 11.55
CA LYS A 310 -16.81 -24.28 12.61
C LYS A 310 -16.60 -22.77 12.44
N PRO A 311 -16.59 -21.95 13.51
CA PRO A 311 -16.27 -20.54 13.43
C PRO A 311 -14.92 -20.28 12.77
N LEU A 312 -14.79 -19.14 12.09
CA LEU A 312 -13.55 -18.72 11.47
C LEU A 312 -12.55 -18.23 12.53
N THR A 313 -11.27 -18.46 12.29
CA THR A 313 -10.15 -18.03 13.14
C THR A 313 -9.07 -17.39 12.28
N LEU A 314 -8.28 -16.48 12.86
CA LEU A 314 -7.21 -15.76 12.16
C LEU A 314 -6.25 -16.69 11.40
N PRO A 315 -5.74 -17.80 11.98
CA PRO A 315 -4.88 -18.72 11.25
C PRO A 315 -5.54 -19.39 10.03
N ASN A 316 -6.83 -19.70 10.11
CA ASN A 316 -7.56 -20.34 9.01
C ASN A 316 -7.88 -19.33 7.90
N VAL A 317 -8.35 -18.13 8.24
CA VAL A 317 -8.62 -17.06 7.27
C VAL A 317 -7.32 -16.62 6.60
N PHE A 318 -6.27 -16.33 7.37
CA PHE A 318 -4.96 -15.95 6.83
C PHE A 318 -4.36 -17.01 5.90
N LYS A 319 -4.48 -18.30 6.27
CA LYS A 319 -4.06 -19.41 5.40
C LYS A 319 -4.87 -19.44 4.10
N ASP A 320 -6.20 -19.45 4.19
CA ASP A 320 -7.07 -19.56 3.02
C ASP A 320 -6.91 -18.35 2.08
N LEU A 321 -6.73 -17.13 2.61
CA LEU A 321 -6.39 -15.93 1.83
C LEU A 321 -5.00 -16.02 1.17
N LYS A 322 -3.98 -16.54 1.88
CA LYS A 322 -2.63 -16.72 1.30
C LYS A 322 -2.60 -17.83 0.25
N GLU A 323 -3.39 -18.90 0.42
CA GLU A 323 -3.58 -19.93 -0.60
C GLU A 323 -4.33 -19.38 -1.83
N ILE A 324 -5.32 -18.51 -1.64
CA ILE A 324 -5.99 -17.76 -2.71
C ILE A 324 -4.98 -16.90 -3.48
N ALA A 325 -4.16 -16.10 -2.80
CA ALA A 325 -3.21 -15.20 -3.43
C ALA A 325 -2.16 -15.96 -4.26
N MET A 326 -1.50 -16.96 -3.66
CA MET A 326 -0.46 -17.77 -4.30
C MET A 326 -0.97 -18.74 -5.38
N SER A 327 -2.29 -18.92 -5.55
CA SER A 327 -2.84 -19.82 -6.58
C SER A 327 -2.78 -19.19 -7.98
N SER A 328 -1.95 -19.77 -8.86
CA SER A 328 -1.72 -19.34 -10.25
C SER A 328 -1.90 -20.50 -11.25
N GLY A 329 -1.78 -20.22 -12.55
CA GLY A 329 -1.85 -21.23 -13.61
C GLY A 329 -3.27 -21.67 -14.01
N HIS A 330 -3.37 -22.76 -14.76
CA HIS A 330 -4.64 -23.30 -15.26
C HIS A 330 -5.57 -23.72 -14.10
N SER A 331 -6.89 -23.57 -14.27
CA SER A 331 -7.93 -23.82 -13.26
C SER A 331 -7.85 -22.99 -11.96
N SER A 332 -6.82 -22.15 -11.76
CA SER A 332 -6.62 -21.34 -10.54
C SER A 332 -7.84 -20.50 -10.15
N GLN A 333 -8.53 -19.90 -11.12
CA GLN A 333 -9.74 -19.11 -10.90
C GLN A 333 -10.86 -19.90 -10.21
N ASN A 334 -11.09 -21.16 -10.61
CA ASN A 334 -12.08 -22.03 -9.98
C ASN A 334 -11.63 -22.45 -8.57
N LYS A 335 -10.32 -22.65 -8.35
CA LYS A 335 -9.77 -22.90 -7.01
C LYS A 335 -9.99 -21.71 -6.08
N LYS A 336 -9.69 -20.48 -6.52
CA LYS A 336 -9.93 -19.24 -5.75
C LYS A 336 -11.41 -19.13 -5.38
N VAL A 337 -12.34 -19.27 -6.34
CA VAL A 337 -13.80 -19.26 -6.09
C VAL A 337 -14.18 -20.30 -5.02
N SER A 338 -13.72 -21.54 -5.15
CA SER A 338 -14.05 -22.62 -4.21
C SER A 338 -13.63 -22.30 -2.75
N ILE A 339 -12.44 -21.71 -2.56
CA ILE A 339 -11.97 -21.30 -1.22
C ILE A 339 -12.82 -20.13 -0.68
N ILE A 340 -13.13 -19.13 -1.52
CA ILE A 340 -13.96 -17.98 -1.12
C ILE A 340 -15.38 -18.43 -0.73
N THR A 341 -16.00 -19.29 -1.54
CA THR A 341 -17.32 -19.89 -1.26
C THR A 341 -17.32 -20.68 0.06
N LYS A 342 -16.24 -21.43 0.35
CA LYS A 342 -16.03 -22.13 1.63
C LYS A 342 -15.91 -21.16 2.81
N LEU A 343 -15.18 -20.04 2.67
CA LEU A 343 -15.09 -19.01 3.71
C LEU A 343 -16.44 -18.35 3.97
N LEU A 344 -17.13 -17.88 2.92
CA LEU A 344 -18.42 -17.19 3.01
C LEU A 344 -19.52 -18.04 3.65
N ALA A 345 -19.54 -19.36 3.39
CA ALA A 345 -20.45 -20.28 4.06
C ALA A 345 -20.22 -20.38 5.58
N ALA A 346 -18.98 -20.23 6.05
CA ALA A 346 -18.61 -20.31 7.47
C ALA A 346 -18.78 -18.98 8.24
N CYS A 347 -18.76 -17.84 7.55
CA CYS A 347 -18.91 -16.49 8.12
C CYS A 347 -20.16 -16.33 9.01
N GLN A 348 -20.05 -15.50 10.05
CA GLN A 348 -21.10 -15.15 10.99
C GLN A 348 -21.14 -13.63 11.24
N GLY A 349 -22.34 -13.07 11.37
CA GLY A 349 -22.50 -11.62 11.50
C GLY A 349 -21.82 -10.87 10.34
N GLN A 350 -20.88 -9.99 10.68
CA GLN A 350 -20.17 -9.16 9.71
C GLN A 350 -18.93 -9.80 9.08
N GLU A 351 -18.54 -11.03 9.44
CA GLU A 351 -17.29 -11.65 8.91
C GLU A 351 -17.25 -11.67 7.36
N ALA A 352 -18.40 -11.88 6.70
CA ALA A 352 -18.51 -11.88 5.25
C ALA A 352 -18.19 -10.51 4.61
N LYS A 353 -18.48 -9.41 5.32
CA LYS A 353 -18.23 -8.04 4.85
C LYS A 353 -16.74 -7.80 4.68
N TYR A 354 -15.97 -8.09 5.73
CA TYR A 354 -14.54 -7.80 5.75
C TYR A 354 -13.71 -8.82 4.97
N ILE A 355 -14.12 -10.10 4.88
CA ILE A 355 -13.44 -11.05 3.98
C ILE A 355 -13.55 -10.62 2.52
N VAL A 356 -14.71 -10.16 2.07
CA VAL A 356 -14.88 -9.71 0.68
C VAL A 356 -14.13 -8.41 0.43
N ARG A 357 -14.25 -7.40 1.31
CA ARG A 357 -13.45 -6.17 1.20
C ARG A 357 -11.93 -6.41 1.25
N SER A 358 -11.48 -7.41 2.01
CA SER A 358 -10.09 -7.85 1.99
C SER A 358 -9.68 -8.39 0.62
N LEU A 359 -10.51 -9.24 0.00
CA LEU A 359 -10.29 -9.81 -1.33
C LEU A 359 -10.45 -8.77 -2.47
N GLU A 360 -11.23 -7.72 -2.28
CA GLU A 360 -11.28 -6.52 -3.14
C GLU A 360 -10.00 -5.66 -3.01
N GLY A 361 -9.09 -5.98 -2.09
CA GLY A 361 -7.92 -5.17 -1.73
C GLY A 361 -8.24 -3.93 -0.86
N LYS A 362 -9.46 -3.39 -0.97
CA LYS A 362 -9.86 -2.13 -0.30
C LYS A 362 -10.75 -2.42 0.93
N LEU A 363 -10.14 -2.48 2.12
CA LEU A 363 -10.80 -2.83 3.40
C LEU A 363 -11.85 -1.78 3.90
N ARG A 364 -11.77 -0.53 3.41
CA ARG A 364 -12.76 0.55 3.63
C ARG A 364 -13.14 0.86 5.09
N ILE A 365 -12.20 0.69 6.03
CA ILE A 365 -12.37 1.09 7.46
C ILE A 365 -11.71 2.43 7.81
N GLY A 366 -10.98 3.05 6.87
CA GLY A 366 -10.23 4.29 7.11
C GLY A 366 -9.18 4.12 8.21
N ASN A 367 -8.33 3.10 8.08
CA ASN A 367 -7.22 2.77 8.97
C ASN A 367 -5.93 2.71 8.15
N ALA A 368 -4.86 3.34 8.64
CA ALA A 368 -3.55 3.39 7.98
C ALA A 368 -2.50 2.55 8.72
N GLU A 369 -1.44 2.14 8.03
CA GLU A 369 -0.35 1.31 8.59
C GLU A 369 0.31 1.98 9.80
N ARG A 370 0.59 3.30 9.73
CA ARG A 370 1.11 4.11 10.85
C ARG A 370 0.21 4.08 12.08
N THR A 371 -1.10 3.85 11.93
CA THR A 371 -2.05 3.70 13.05
C THR A 371 -1.97 2.31 13.69
N VAL A 372 -1.72 1.26 12.91
CA VAL A 372 -1.50 -0.10 13.42
C VAL A 372 -0.16 -0.19 14.17
N LEU A 373 0.90 0.46 13.68
CA LEU A 373 2.20 0.53 14.35
C LEU A 373 2.11 1.17 15.75
N VAL A 374 1.39 2.28 15.90
CA VAL A 374 1.15 2.92 17.21
C VAL A 374 0.33 2.01 18.12
N ALA A 375 -0.74 1.40 17.61
CA ALA A 375 -1.58 0.48 18.40
C ALA A 375 -0.83 -0.78 18.87
N LEU A 376 0.09 -1.30 18.04
CA LEU A 376 0.98 -2.42 18.37
C LEU A 376 1.94 -2.06 19.50
N ALA A 377 2.57 -0.88 19.43
CA ALA A 377 3.47 -0.38 20.47
C ALA A 377 2.75 -0.20 21.81
N HIS A 378 1.57 0.42 21.78
CA HIS A 378 0.75 0.60 22.98
C HIS A 378 0.32 -0.74 23.58
N ALA A 379 -0.08 -1.71 22.74
CA ALA A 379 -0.49 -3.04 23.20
C ALA A 379 0.67 -3.82 23.84
N ALA A 380 1.89 -3.70 23.31
CA ALA A 380 3.08 -4.31 23.89
C ALA A 380 3.40 -3.72 25.28
N VAL A 381 3.47 -2.39 25.40
CA VAL A 381 3.74 -1.71 26.69
C VAL A 381 2.69 -2.05 27.76
N LEU A 382 1.42 -2.16 27.38
CA LEU A 382 0.35 -2.52 28.32
C LEU A 382 0.45 -3.99 28.78
N ALA A 383 0.81 -4.91 27.87
CA ALA A 383 1.05 -6.31 28.21
C ALA A 383 2.33 -6.49 29.06
N GLU A 384 3.39 -5.73 28.81
CA GLU A 384 4.60 -5.67 29.64
C GLU A 384 4.25 -5.27 31.09
N GLN A 385 3.46 -4.21 31.28
CA GLN A 385 3.08 -3.71 32.61
C GLN A 385 2.21 -4.68 33.42
N GLU A 386 1.25 -5.34 32.79
CA GLU A 386 0.43 -6.37 33.43
C GLU A 386 1.28 -7.59 33.83
N SER A 387 2.13 -8.06 32.91
CA SER A 387 3.02 -9.21 33.14
C SER A 387 4.01 -8.94 34.28
N ALA A 388 4.59 -7.73 34.31
CA ALA A 388 5.46 -7.26 35.39
C ALA A 388 4.71 -6.89 36.68
N LYS A 389 3.37 -6.92 36.68
CA LYS A 389 2.48 -6.46 37.77
C LYS A 389 2.79 -5.04 38.26
N LYS A 390 3.30 -4.20 37.36
CA LYS A 390 3.90 -2.88 37.66
C LYS A 390 3.19 -1.81 36.84
N ARG A 391 2.09 -1.27 37.40
CA ARG A 391 1.38 -0.12 36.83
C ARG A 391 2.23 1.15 36.97
N LEU A 392 2.54 1.80 35.85
CA LEU A 392 3.13 3.14 35.88
C LEU A 392 2.04 4.20 36.16
N GLY A 393 2.44 5.34 36.73
CA GLY A 393 1.56 6.51 36.85
C GLY A 393 1.34 7.17 35.48
N ASN A 394 0.16 7.76 35.25
CA ASN A 394 -0.34 8.18 33.94
C ASN A 394 0.66 8.97 33.07
N GLU A 395 1.36 9.95 33.63
CA GLU A 395 2.39 10.76 32.95
C GLU A 395 3.58 9.90 32.46
N LYS A 396 4.05 8.96 33.29
CA LYS A 396 5.15 8.05 32.94
C LYS A 396 4.71 6.93 32.00
N LEU A 397 3.44 6.54 32.06
CA LEU A 397 2.81 5.68 31.07
C LEU A 397 2.76 6.39 29.71
N ALA A 398 2.35 7.67 29.66
CA ALA A 398 2.30 8.47 28.44
C ALA A 398 3.66 8.53 27.72
N ALA A 399 4.69 9.03 28.40
CA ALA A 399 6.04 9.14 27.83
C ALA A 399 6.58 7.78 27.34
N ARG A 400 6.29 6.68 28.06
CA ARG A 400 6.67 5.32 27.65
C ARG A 400 5.92 4.82 26.41
N LEU A 401 4.66 5.23 26.21
CA LEU A 401 3.89 4.87 25.02
C LEU A 401 4.39 5.63 23.78
N ASP A 402 4.67 6.92 23.93
CA ASP A 402 5.24 7.77 22.87
C ASP A 402 6.65 7.28 22.47
N GLU A 403 7.51 6.95 23.45
CA GLU A 403 8.80 6.28 23.26
C GLU A 403 8.67 4.96 22.49
N ALA A 404 7.80 4.05 22.95
CA ALA A 404 7.58 2.75 22.33
C ALA A 404 7.05 2.86 20.89
N ALA A 405 6.15 3.83 20.64
CA ALA A 405 5.65 4.14 19.32
C ALA A 405 6.77 4.69 18.42
N GLY A 406 7.67 5.53 18.95
CA GLY A 406 8.88 5.98 18.27
C GLY A 406 9.80 4.83 17.87
N ILE A 407 10.10 3.94 18.81
CA ILE A 407 10.95 2.75 18.60
C ILE A 407 10.38 1.85 17.49
N ILE A 408 9.09 1.50 17.55
CA ILE A 408 8.46 0.63 16.54
C ILE A 408 8.36 1.31 15.17
N LYS A 409 8.03 2.61 15.09
CA LYS A 409 8.07 3.37 13.82
C LYS A 409 9.46 3.30 13.19
N GLN A 410 10.52 3.52 13.99
CA GLN A 410 11.90 3.54 13.51
C GLN A 410 12.37 2.14 13.08
N VAL A 411 12.13 1.11 13.90
CA VAL A 411 12.49 -0.27 13.57
C VAL A 411 11.79 -0.72 12.29
N TYR A 412 10.48 -0.48 12.18
CA TYR A 412 9.73 -0.86 10.97
C TYR A 412 10.18 -0.08 9.73
N SER A 413 10.59 1.18 9.86
CA SER A 413 11.12 1.95 8.73
C SER A 413 12.50 1.44 8.27
N ASN A 414 13.34 0.96 9.21
CA ASN A 414 14.63 0.33 8.93
C ASN A 414 14.51 -1.11 8.38
N LEU A 415 13.42 -1.80 8.73
CA LEU A 415 13.18 -3.22 8.44
C LEU A 415 11.66 -3.49 8.34
N PRO A 416 11.00 -3.12 7.21
CA PRO A 416 9.55 -3.23 7.03
C PRO A 416 9.11 -4.68 6.77
N ASN A 417 9.26 -5.52 7.79
CA ASN A 417 8.95 -6.95 7.74
C ASN A 417 8.39 -7.42 9.09
N TYR A 418 7.07 -7.57 9.17
CA TYR A 418 6.40 -8.05 10.38
C TYR A 418 6.74 -9.51 10.73
N ASP A 419 7.07 -10.37 9.77
CA ASP A 419 7.54 -11.74 10.04
C ASP A 419 8.84 -11.75 10.88
N LEU A 420 9.61 -10.65 10.88
CA LEU A 420 10.80 -10.45 11.72
C LEU A 420 10.51 -9.59 12.97
N VAL A 421 9.80 -8.47 12.80
CA VAL A 421 9.54 -7.50 13.88
C VAL A 421 8.61 -8.07 14.96
N ILE A 422 7.59 -8.86 14.60
CA ILE A 422 6.62 -9.38 15.59
C ILE A 422 7.21 -10.45 16.50
N PRO A 423 8.00 -11.45 16.02
CA PRO A 423 8.71 -12.36 16.91
C PRO A 423 9.69 -11.64 17.85
N ALA A 424 10.49 -10.70 17.34
CA ALA A 424 11.43 -9.95 18.15
C ALA A 424 10.74 -9.16 19.28
N LEU A 425 9.67 -8.42 18.94
CA LEU A 425 8.84 -7.68 19.90
C LEU A 425 8.26 -8.58 21.01
N LEU A 426 7.86 -9.81 20.67
CA LEU A 426 7.29 -10.76 21.63
C LEU A 426 8.33 -11.51 22.48
N ASN A 427 9.60 -11.49 22.09
CA ASN A 427 10.71 -12.16 22.79
C ASN A 427 11.53 -11.18 23.64
N ALA A 428 11.92 -10.04 23.06
CA ALA A 428 12.83 -9.06 23.64
C ALA A 428 12.13 -7.80 24.18
N GLY A 429 10.82 -7.68 23.99
CA GLY A 429 10.03 -6.50 24.34
C GLY A 429 10.33 -5.30 23.45
N ILE A 430 9.79 -4.13 23.82
CA ILE A 430 10.07 -2.87 23.11
C ILE A 430 11.57 -2.51 23.16
N ASP A 431 12.21 -2.68 24.32
CA ASP A 431 13.55 -2.14 24.57
C ASP A 431 14.67 -2.94 23.88
N GLY A 432 14.47 -4.25 23.71
CA GLY A 432 15.39 -5.09 22.95
C GLY A 432 15.22 -5.02 21.43
N LEU A 433 14.12 -4.42 20.95
CA LEU A 433 13.70 -4.52 19.54
C LEU A 433 14.73 -3.95 18.56
N GLN A 434 15.38 -2.83 18.89
CA GLN A 434 16.46 -2.24 18.07
C GLN A 434 17.73 -3.12 18.03
N GLY A 435 17.92 -4.00 19.02
CA GLY A 435 19.05 -4.94 19.08
C GLY A 435 18.86 -6.16 18.18
N GLU A 436 17.63 -6.66 18.05
CA GLU A 436 17.30 -7.81 17.20
C GLU A 436 16.98 -7.40 15.75
N CYS A 437 16.19 -6.35 15.53
CA CYS A 437 15.74 -5.93 14.20
C CYS A 437 16.72 -4.95 13.53
N LYS A 438 17.77 -5.49 12.91
CA LYS A 438 18.79 -4.73 12.17
C LYS A 438 18.49 -4.64 10.67
N LEU A 439 18.91 -3.54 10.04
CA LEU A 439 18.92 -3.38 8.58
C LEU A 439 19.63 -4.58 7.93
N THR A 440 18.93 -5.30 7.07
CA THR A 440 19.38 -6.55 6.45
C THR A 440 19.24 -6.47 4.92
N PRO A 441 20.32 -6.64 4.14
CA PRO A 441 20.21 -6.69 2.67
C PRO A 441 19.21 -7.76 2.19
N GLY A 442 18.39 -7.42 1.18
CA GLY A 442 17.25 -8.23 0.74
C GLY A 442 15.92 -7.87 1.42
N VAL A 443 15.92 -7.03 2.45
CA VAL A 443 14.72 -6.34 2.95
C VAL A 443 14.86 -4.84 2.64
N PRO A 444 14.10 -4.27 1.70
CA PRO A 444 14.16 -2.84 1.40
C PRO A 444 13.70 -2.02 2.60
N LEU A 445 14.49 -1.01 2.99
CA LEU A 445 14.10 -0.06 4.03
C LEU A 445 13.30 1.08 3.42
N LYS A 446 12.36 1.65 4.18
CA LYS A 446 11.50 2.73 3.68
C LYS A 446 12.35 3.98 3.40
N PRO A 447 12.12 4.68 2.28
CA PRO A 447 13.00 5.76 1.84
C PRO A 447 12.98 6.98 2.77
N MET A 448 14.09 7.72 2.81
CA MET A 448 14.10 9.10 3.29
C MET A 448 13.39 10.02 2.28
N LEU A 449 12.57 10.94 2.78
CA LEU A 449 11.72 11.84 1.99
C LEU A 449 12.20 13.30 2.09
N ALA A 450 11.86 14.12 1.09
CA ALA A 450 12.34 15.50 0.98
C ALA A 450 11.18 16.51 1.02
N LYS A 451 11.36 17.59 1.77
CA LYS A 451 10.31 18.61 1.95
C LYS A 451 10.29 19.59 0.77
N PRO A 452 9.12 19.88 0.14
CA PRO A 452 9.05 20.87 -0.93
C PRO A 452 9.45 22.26 -0.43
N THR A 453 10.10 23.05 -1.29
CA THR A 453 10.62 24.39 -0.98
C THR A 453 10.43 25.28 -2.20
N LYS A 454 9.93 26.51 -2.01
CA LYS A 454 9.40 27.35 -3.11
C LYS A 454 10.38 28.42 -3.63
N ALA A 455 11.50 28.63 -2.96
CA ALA A 455 12.52 29.60 -3.36
C ALA A 455 13.91 29.20 -2.86
N ILE A 456 14.96 29.55 -3.61
CA ILE A 456 16.35 29.32 -3.22
C ILE A 456 16.71 30.09 -1.93
N GLY A 457 16.12 31.26 -1.68
CA GLY A 457 16.28 31.97 -0.40
C GLY A 457 15.81 31.15 0.80
N GLU A 458 14.67 30.46 0.67
CA GLU A 458 14.12 29.58 1.71
C GLU A 458 15.03 28.36 1.99
N VAL A 459 15.90 27.98 1.03
CA VAL A 459 16.97 27.01 1.26
C VAL A 459 18.07 27.63 2.12
N LEU A 460 18.62 28.78 1.72
CA LEU A 460 19.71 29.42 2.46
C LEU A 460 19.31 29.77 3.90
N ASP A 461 18.09 30.27 4.11
CA ASP A 461 17.54 30.58 5.44
C ASP A 461 17.48 29.32 6.34
N LYS A 462 17.08 28.16 5.81
CA LYS A 462 17.04 26.88 6.55
C LYS A 462 18.43 26.31 6.82
N PHE A 463 19.38 26.59 5.93
CA PHE A 463 20.73 26.02 5.93
C PHE A 463 21.80 27.00 6.46
N GLU A 464 21.40 28.17 6.98
CA GLU A 464 22.32 29.18 7.53
C GLU A 464 23.32 28.55 8.52
N GLY A 465 24.62 28.79 8.28
CA GLY A 465 25.72 28.26 9.08
C GLY A 465 25.99 26.75 8.94
N LYS A 466 25.37 26.04 7.99
CA LYS A 466 25.50 24.59 7.78
C LYS A 466 25.99 24.28 6.37
N LYS A 467 26.83 23.25 6.23
CA LYS A 467 27.23 22.75 4.91
C LYS A 467 26.14 21.88 4.28
N PHE A 468 25.90 22.09 2.99
CA PHE A 468 24.97 21.31 2.18
C PHE A 468 25.53 21.06 0.79
N THR A 469 24.83 20.23 0.03
CA THR A 469 25.06 20.01 -1.39
C THR A 469 23.74 20.05 -2.15
N CYS A 470 23.81 20.56 -3.37
CA CYS A 470 22.74 20.47 -4.36
C CYS A 470 23.07 19.30 -5.29
N GLU A 471 22.16 18.34 -5.42
CA GLU A 471 22.24 17.22 -6.35
C GLU A 471 21.08 17.30 -7.36
N TYR A 472 21.29 16.84 -8.59
CA TYR A 472 20.23 16.81 -9.60
C TYR A 472 19.03 15.96 -9.15
N LYS A 473 17.80 16.51 -9.26
CA LYS A 473 16.55 15.75 -9.13
C LYS A 473 16.20 15.12 -10.47
N TYR A 474 16.74 13.94 -10.70
CA TYR A 474 16.45 13.15 -11.90
C TYR A 474 14.97 12.76 -12.00
N ASP A 475 14.41 12.83 -13.21
CA ASP A 475 13.06 12.34 -13.56
C ASP A 475 13.14 10.84 -13.86
N GLY A 476 12.55 9.99 -13.02
CA GLY A 476 12.77 8.55 -13.09
C GLY A 476 12.01 7.74 -12.04
N GLU A 477 12.54 6.56 -11.71
CA GLU A 477 11.97 5.68 -10.68
C GLU A 477 13.02 5.28 -9.65
N ARG A 478 12.79 5.66 -8.38
CA ARG A 478 13.72 5.40 -7.28
C ARG A 478 13.96 3.90 -7.09
N ALA A 479 15.24 3.53 -7.20
CA ALA A 479 15.74 2.17 -7.19
C ALA A 479 16.71 1.99 -6.00
N GLN A 480 16.24 1.30 -4.96
CA GLN A 480 17.07 0.88 -3.83
C GLN A 480 17.71 -0.47 -4.17
N VAL A 481 19.04 -0.49 -4.33
CA VAL A 481 19.78 -1.66 -4.81
C VAL A 481 20.48 -2.36 -3.64
N HIS A 482 20.20 -3.65 -3.48
CA HIS A 482 20.78 -4.51 -2.44
C HIS A 482 21.69 -5.56 -3.06
N LYS A 483 22.83 -5.85 -2.42
CA LYS A 483 23.64 -7.05 -2.67
C LYS A 483 23.75 -7.87 -1.40
N LEU A 484 23.31 -9.13 -1.49
CA LEU A 484 23.27 -10.10 -0.40
C LEU A 484 24.58 -10.91 -0.33
N ALA A 485 24.81 -11.58 0.79
CA ALA A 485 26.06 -12.32 1.06
C ALA A 485 26.26 -13.59 0.22
N ASP A 486 25.21 -14.06 -0.45
CA ASP A 486 25.24 -15.14 -1.46
C ASP A 486 25.61 -14.62 -2.86
N GLY A 487 25.76 -13.30 -3.03
CA GLY A 487 25.97 -12.64 -4.31
C GLY A 487 24.68 -12.24 -5.05
N THR A 488 23.50 -12.58 -4.51
CA THR A 488 22.22 -12.16 -5.09
C THR A 488 22.10 -10.63 -5.06
N ILE A 489 21.74 -10.04 -6.19
CA ILE A 489 21.41 -8.62 -6.31
C ILE A 489 19.89 -8.49 -6.45
N ALA A 490 19.30 -7.52 -5.77
CA ALA A 490 17.88 -7.18 -5.88
C ALA A 490 17.70 -5.66 -5.96
N VAL A 491 16.66 -5.21 -6.68
CA VAL A 491 16.33 -3.79 -6.87
C VAL A 491 14.88 -3.57 -6.44
N PHE A 492 14.65 -2.64 -5.51
CA PHE A 492 13.32 -2.34 -4.98
C PHE A 492 12.87 -0.92 -5.29
N SER A 493 11.57 -0.73 -5.49
CA SER A 493 10.96 0.58 -5.75
C SER A 493 10.86 1.44 -4.49
N ARG A 494 10.52 2.72 -4.65
CA ARG A 494 10.12 3.65 -3.56
C ARG A 494 9.12 3.03 -2.57
N ASN A 495 8.19 2.22 -3.06
CA ASN A 495 7.13 1.59 -2.27
C ASN A 495 7.47 0.15 -1.87
N SER A 496 8.76 -0.22 -1.93
CA SER A 496 9.31 -1.53 -1.56
C SER A 496 8.96 -2.69 -2.50
N GLU A 497 8.50 -2.46 -3.74
CA GLU A 497 8.22 -3.55 -4.70
C GLU A 497 9.49 -4.12 -5.34
N ASP A 498 9.57 -5.45 -5.58
CA ASP A 498 10.67 -6.07 -6.33
C ASP A 498 10.64 -5.69 -7.84
N MET A 499 11.55 -4.80 -8.24
CA MET A 499 11.73 -4.36 -9.62
C MET A 499 12.74 -5.20 -10.42
N SER A 500 13.41 -6.18 -9.81
CA SER A 500 14.51 -6.94 -10.43
C SER A 500 14.08 -7.66 -11.73
N LYS A 501 12.79 -8.00 -11.84
CA LYS A 501 12.16 -8.64 -13.03
C LYS A 501 11.68 -7.63 -14.09
N LYS A 502 11.54 -6.36 -13.73
CA LYS A 502 11.11 -5.23 -14.59
C LYS A 502 12.30 -4.60 -15.34
N TYR A 503 13.50 -4.70 -14.76
CA TYR A 503 14.76 -4.19 -15.31
C TYR A 503 15.83 -5.29 -15.43
N PRO A 504 15.65 -6.31 -16.29
CA PRO A 504 16.66 -7.37 -16.47
C PRO A 504 17.97 -6.84 -17.07
N ASP A 505 17.91 -5.78 -17.87
CA ASP A 505 19.07 -5.00 -18.32
C ASP A 505 19.86 -4.42 -17.14
N LEU A 506 19.17 -3.87 -16.15
CA LEU A 506 19.82 -3.35 -14.95
C LEU A 506 20.52 -4.45 -14.15
N MET A 507 19.93 -5.64 -14.08
CA MET A 507 20.57 -6.78 -13.41
C MET A 507 21.86 -7.25 -14.11
N GLU A 508 21.97 -7.09 -15.44
CA GLU A 508 23.20 -7.34 -16.20
C GLU A 508 24.23 -6.20 -16.13
N GLN A 509 23.79 -4.97 -15.85
CA GLN A 509 24.62 -3.77 -15.69
C GLN A 509 25.27 -3.70 -14.31
N LEU A 510 24.49 -3.93 -13.24
CA LEU A 510 24.89 -3.72 -11.84
C LEU A 510 26.23 -4.36 -11.43
N PRO A 511 26.58 -5.61 -11.83
CA PRO A 511 27.88 -6.20 -11.51
C PRO A 511 29.11 -5.39 -11.97
N ARG A 512 28.95 -4.46 -12.93
CA ARG A 512 30.05 -3.70 -13.56
C ARG A 512 30.46 -2.45 -12.78
N CYS A 513 29.55 -1.88 -11.98
CA CYS A 513 29.83 -0.69 -11.17
C CYS A 513 30.37 -1.01 -9.76
N ILE A 514 30.34 -2.28 -9.35
CA ILE A 514 30.80 -2.77 -8.05
C ILE A 514 32.31 -2.99 -8.10
N LYS A 515 33.08 -2.43 -7.14
CA LYS A 515 34.52 -2.70 -7.02
C LYS A 515 34.82 -3.95 -6.18
N GLU A 516 36.02 -4.48 -6.34
CA GLU A 516 36.55 -5.56 -5.49
C GLU A 516 36.48 -5.17 -4.00
N GLY A 517 36.17 -6.14 -3.14
CA GLY A 517 35.92 -5.92 -1.70
C GLY A 517 34.53 -5.37 -1.35
N THR A 518 33.65 -5.14 -2.31
CA THR A 518 32.27 -4.67 -2.08
C THR A 518 31.30 -5.86 -2.02
N ASP A 519 31.31 -6.56 -0.88
CA ASP A 519 30.68 -7.86 -0.70
C ASP A 519 29.18 -7.80 -0.42
N THR A 520 28.74 -6.89 0.44
CA THR A 520 27.30 -6.66 0.72
C THR A 520 27.01 -5.17 0.82
N PHE A 521 25.88 -4.71 0.30
CA PHE A 521 25.51 -3.30 0.37
C PHE A 521 24.01 -3.05 0.23
N VAL A 522 23.62 -1.83 0.59
CA VAL A 522 22.37 -1.20 0.16
C VAL A 522 22.68 0.24 -0.27
N PHE A 523 22.38 0.62 -1.51
CA PHE A 523 22.49 2.00 -1.99
C PHE A 523 21.16 2.50 -2.58
N ASP A 524 20.91 3.80 -2.47
CA ASP A 524 19.78 4.48 -3.13
C ASP A 524 20.26 5.12 -4.44
N ALA A 525 19.49 4.92 -5.51
CA ALA A 525 19.69 5.54 -6.82
C ALA A 525 18.35 5.90 -7.47
N GLU A 526 18.40 6.74 -8.51
CA GLU A 526 17.27 6.92 -9.43
C GLU A 526 17.51 6.12 -10.71
N ALA A 527 16.51 5.34 -11.16
CA ALA A 527 16.54 4.65 -12.45
C ALA A 527 15.92 5.55 -13.52
N VAL A 528 16.76 6.05 -14.43
CA VAL A 528 16.38 7.07 -15.43
C VAL A 528 16.41 6.47 -16.81
N ALA A 529 15.40 6.76 -17.63
CA ALA A 529 15.38 6.38 -19.04
C ALA A 529 16.43 7.19 -19.82
N ILE A 530 17.18 6.52 -20.69
CA ILE A 530 18.19 7.18 -21.54
C ILE A 530 18.02 6.82 -23.01
N ASP A 531 18.25 7.80 -23.87
CA ASP A 531 18.31 7.61 -25.30
C ASP A 531 19.65 6.97 -25.71
N LYS A 532 19.58 5.90 -26.49
CA LYS A 532 20.74 5.06 -26.80
C LYS A 532 21.71 5.71 -27.78
N ASP A 533 21.23 6.56 -28.68
CA ASP A 533 22.01 7.10 -29.80
C ASP A 533 22.53 8.52 -29.51
N THR A 534 21.87 9.26 -28.60
CA THR A 534 22.23 10.64 -28.22
C THR A 534 22.71 10.78 -26.76
N ALA A 535 22.66 9.70 -25.96
CA ALA A 535 23.04 9.66 -24.54
C ALA A 535 22.25 10.63 -23.61
N LYS A 536 21.13 11.18 -24.09
CA LYS A 536 20.30 12.11 -23.32
C LYS A 536 19.40 11.39 -22.32
N LEU A 537 19.07 12.07 -21.23
CA LEU A 537 17.97 11.66 -20.36
C LEU A 537 16.64 11.77 -21.12
N LEU A 538 15.73 10.84 -20.85
CA LEU A 538 14.37 10.81 -21.37
C LEU A 538 13.38 10.94 -20.20
N PRO A 539 12.24 11.64 -20.37
CA PRO A 539 11.25 11.80 -19.30
C PRO A 539 10.70 10.47 -18.77
N PHE A 540 10.21 10.47 -17.53
CA PHE A 540 9.58 9.32 -16.87
C PHE A 540 8.44 8.71 -17.70
N GLN A 541 7.77 9.50 -18.56
CA GLN A 541 6.78 8.98 -19.51
C GLN A 541 7.37 7.87 -20.40
N GLU A 542 8.60 8.01 -20.92
CA GLU A 542 9.24 6.93 -21.72
C GLU A 542 9.74 5.76 -20.86
N LEU A 543 10.10 6.00 -19.59
CA LEU A 543 10.39 4.93 -18.64
C LEU A 543 9.15 4.07 -18.37
N SER A 544 8.00 4.71 -18.11
CA SER A 544 6.73 4.05 -17.79
C SER A 544 6.15 3.21 -18.94
N ARG A 545 6.53 3.52 -20.19
CA ARG A 545 6.17 2.75 -21.40
C ARG A 545 6.90 1.41 -21.52
N ARG A 546 7.89 1.11 -20.66
CA ARG A 546 8.54 -0.22 -20.62
C ARG A 546 7.54 -1.30 -20.18
N LYS A 547 7.66 -2.51 -20.77
CA LYS A 547 6.93 -3.70 -20.32
C LYS A 547 7.23 -3.94 -18.83
N ARG A 548 6.20 -4.21 -18.01
CA ARG A 548 6.36 -4.49 -16.56
C ARG A 548 6.57 -5.98 -16.22
N LYS A 549 6.27 -6.90 -17.15
CA LYS A 549 6.33 -8.36 -16.98
C LYS A 549 6.90 -9.01 -18.24
N ASP A 550 7.54 -10.18 -18.07
CA ASP A 550 8.14 -11.00 -19.14
C ASP A 550 9.05 -10.22 -20.11
N VAL A 551 9.88 -9.35 -19.52
CA VAL A 551 10.86 -8.52 -20.25
C VAL A 551 12.08 -9.37 -20.61
N LYS A 552 12.48 -9.35 -21.87
CA LYS A 552 13.79 -9.84 -22.31
C LYS A 552 14.71 -8.68 -22.64
N VAL A 553 16.01 -8.82 -22.39
CA VAL A 553 17.00 -7.77 -22.71
C VAL A 553 17.07 -7.45 -24.21
N GLU A 554 16.86 -8.43 -25.08
CA GLU A 554 16.80 -8.26 -26.54
C GLU A 554 15.64 -7.37 -27.04
N ASP A 555 14.56 -7.23 -26.27
CA ASP A 555 13.38 -6.41 -26.61
C ASP A 555 13.53 -4.93 -26.18
N ILE A 556 14.57 -4.57 -25.43
CA ILE A 556 14.66 -3.29 -24.72
C ILE A 556 15.14 -2.17 -25.65
N LYS A 557 14.22 -1.24 -25.95
CA LYS A 557 14.50 -0.02 -26.73
C LYS A 557 14.99 1.15 -25.87
N VAL A 558 14.32 1.38 -24.73
CA VAL A 558 14.66 2.42 -23.75
C VAL A 558 15.56 1.79 -22.69
N ARG A 559 16.87 2.08 -22.75
CA ARG A 559 17.81 1.65 -21.70
C ARG A 559 17.58 2.45 -20.43
N VAL A 560 18.05 1.90 -19.31
CA VAL A 560 18.14 2.59 -18.02
C VAL A 560 19.59 2.85 -17.66
N CYS A 561 19.83 4.01 -17.05
CA CYS A 561 21.04 4.33 -16.30
C CYS A 561 20.66 4.59 -14.84
N LEU A 562 21.45 4.09 -13.88
CA LEU A 562 21.30 4.47 -12.48
C LEU A 562 22.09 5.75 -12.18
N PHE A 563 21.49 6.63 -11.37
CA PHE A 563 22.16 7.77 -10.76
C PHE A 563 22.15 7.59 -9.23
N ALA A 564 23.23 7.03 -8.69
CA ALA A 564 23.36 6.70 -7.27
C ALA A 564 23.66 7.93 -6.41
N PHE A 565 22.91 8.08 -5.31
CA PHE A 565 22.89 9.31 -4.51
C PHE A 565 23.00 9.11 -2.99
N ASP A 566 22.97 7.88 -2.47
CA ASP A 566 23.30 7.58 -1.06
C ASP A 566 23.71 6.11 -0.86
N LEU A 567 24.43 5.80 0.22
CA LEU A 567 24.85 4.46 0.63
C LEU A 567 24.40 4.19 2.08
N LEU A 568 23.57 3.17 2.27
CA LEU A 568 22.78 2.94 3.48
C LEU A 568 23.31 1.77 4.32
N TYR A 569 24.04 0.85 3.69
CA TYR A 569 24.68 -0.31 4.30
C TYR A 569 25.90 -0.72 3.47
N LEU A 570 26.99 -1.16 4.12
CA LEU A 570 28.16 -1.72 3.45
C LEU A 570 28.85 -2.78 4.34
N ASN A 571 29.14 -3.95 3.79
CA ASN A 571 30.02 -4.99 4.36
C ASN A 571 29.75 -5.33 5.84
N GLY A 572 28.49 -5.40 6.24
CA GLY A 572 28.06 -5.69 7.62
C GLY A 572 27.65 -4.47 8.45
N GLU A 573 28.01 -3.24 8.03
CA GLU A 573 27.76 -2.00 8.77
C GLU A 573 26.55 -1.22 8.19
N PRO A 574 25.47 -0.99 8.97
CA PRO A 574 24.42 -0.04 8.63
C PRO A 574 24.93 1.40 8.75
N LEU A 575 24.87 2.17 7.67
CA LEU A 575 25.47 3.50 7.57
C LEU A 575 24.51 4.65 7.97
N LEU A 576 23.25 4.35 8.29
CA LEU A 576 22.18 5.35 8.55
C LEU A 576 22.57 6.45 9.54
N GLN A 577 23.36 6.12 10.57
CA GLN A 577 23.78 7.05 11.62
C GLN A 577 25.06 7.85 11.29
N LYS A 578 25.71 7.57 10.15
CA LYS A 578 26.84 8.37 9.64
C LYS A 578 26.32 9.62 8.93
N GLY A 579 27.10 10.69 8.94
CA GLY A 579 26.76 11.92 8.20
C GLY A 579 26.81 11.73 6.69
N PHE A 580 26.01 12.49 5.94
CA PHE A 580 25.87 12.28 4.49
C PHE A 580 27.19 12.41 3.73
N ALA A 581 28.09 13.32 4.12
CA ALA A 581 29.41 13.42 3.53
C ALA A 581 30.24 12.12 3.64
N GLU A 582 30.11 11.37 4.74
CA GLU A 582 30.78 10.07 4.91
C GLU A 582 30.14 9.00 4.00
N ARG A 583 28.81 8.92 3.95
CA ARG A 583 28.08 7.98 3.08
C ARG A 583 28.37 8.25 1.59
N ARG A 584 28.33 9.51 1.17
CA ARG A 584 28.66 10.00 -0.18
C ARG A 584 30.12 9.73 -0.56
N ARG A 585 31.05 9.76 0.40
CA ARG A 585 32.46 9.35 0.22
C ARG A 585 32.56 7.82 0.03
N MET A 586 31.97 7.04 0.94
CA MET A 586 32.00 5.57 0.87
C MET A 586 31.37 5.04 -0.43
N LEU A 587 30.30 5.67 -0.93
CA LEU A 587 29.70 5.38 -2.23
C LEU A 587 30.70 5.55 -3.38
N LYS A 588 31.45 6.66 -3.41
CA LYS A 588 32.46 6.94 -4.44
C LYS A 588 33.71 6.05 -4.31
N GLU A 589 34.04 5.63 -3.09
CA GLU A 589 35.15 4.71 -2.81
C GLU A 589 34.86 3.28 -3.27
N ASN A 590 33.64 2.76 -3.07
CA ASN A 590 33.31 1.34 -3.29
C ASN A 590 32.64 1.05 -4.66
N PHE A 591 32.20 2.08 -5.39
CA PHE A 591 31.59 1.93 -6.72
C PHE A 591 32.34 2.74 -7.80
N GLN A 592 32.15 2.39 -9.07
CA GLN A 592 32.75 3.07 -10.23
C GLN A 592 31.70 3.44 -11.28
N PRO A 593 31.80 4.62 -11.93
CA PRO A 593 30.96 4.96 -13.08
C PRO A 593 31.13 3.96 -14.23
N VAL A 594 30.03 3.66 -14.92
CA VAL A 594 29.97 2.84 -16.14
C VAL A 594 29.13 3.60 -17.16
N ASP A 595 29.73 3.93 -18.29
CA ASP A 595 29.12 4.82 -19.29
C ASP A 595 27.76 4.31 -19.78
N LEU A 596 26.74 5.18 -19.71
CA LEU A 596 25.33 4.88 -20.01
C LEU A 596 24.69 3.74 -19.18
N GLU A 597 25.27 3.35 -18.03
CA GLU A 597 24.74 2.27 -17.19
C GLU A 597 24.67 2.64 -15.70
N PHE A 598 25.71 3.28 -15.15
CA PHE A 598 25.77 3.72 -13.75
C PHE A 598 26.60 4.99 -13.60
N GLN A 599 26.05 6.00 -12.92
CA GLN A 599 26.76 7.22 -12.52
C GLN A 599 26.43 7.57 -11.07
N PHE A 600 27.24 8.44 -10.48
CA PHE A 600 26.84 9.15 -9.26
C PHE A 600 25.98 10.36 -9.63
N ALA A 601 25.06 10.76 -8.74
CA ALA A 601 24.31 12.00 -8.93
C ALA A 601 25.24 13.21 -9.14
N LYS A 602 24.94 14.01 -10.16
CA LYS A 602 25.64 15.26 -10.46
C LYS A 602 25.37 16.24 -9.31
N ALA A 603 26.45 16.70 -8.67
CA ALA A 603 26.42 17.40 -7.39
C ALA A 603 27.23 18.71 -7.45
N SER A 604 26.77 19.72 -6.73
CA SER A 604 27.47 20.99 -6.51
C SER A 604 27.34 21.39 -5.05
N ASP A 605 28.47 21.57 -4.36
CA ASP A 605 28.52 22.03 -2.97
C ASP A 605 28.56 23.58 -2.96
N ALA A 606 27.54 24.20 -3.57
CA ALA A 606 27.44 25.64 -3.81
C ALA A 606 26.96 26.42 -2.59
N GLU A 607 27.45 27.65 -2.40
CA GLU A 607 27.17 28.47 -1.20
C GLU A 607 26.31 29.71 -1.47
N THR A 608 26.19 30.16 -2.73
CA THR A 608 25.45 31.40 -3.09
C THR A 608 24.17 31.15 -3.89
N VAL A 609 23.24 32.13 -3.86
CA VAL A 609 21.99 32.08 -4.64
C VAL A 609 22.27 31.90 -6.13
N ASP A 610 23.22 32.65 -6.69
CA ASP A 610 23.52 32.68 -8.13
C ASP A 610 24.13 31.36 -8.62
N GLU A 611 24.97 30.71 -7.80
CA GLU A 611 25.52 29.38 -8.09
C GLU A 611 24.42 28.31 -8.06
N ILE A 612 23.53 28.34 -7.06
CA ILE A 612 22.42 27.39 -6.93
C ILE A 612 21.41 27.59 -8.07
N GLN A 613 21.13 28.84 -8.45
CA GLN A 613 20.27 29.19 -9.59
C GLN A 613 20.88 28.70 -10.91
N THR A 614 22.17 28.91 -11.12
CA THR A 614 22.87 28.41 -12.33
C THR A 614 22.81 26.89 -12.40
N PHE A 615 23.05 26.20 -11.28
CA PHE A 615 23.02 24.74 -11.21
C PHE A 615 21.59 24.17 -11.34
N LEU A 616 20.57 24.89 -10.88
CA LEU A 616 19.17 24.57 -11.10
C LEU A 616 18.84 24.65 -12.60
N GLU A 617 19.17 25.77 -13.26
CA GLU A 617 18.95 25.91 -14.69
C GLU A 617 19.69 24.86 -15.52
N ASP A 618 20.92 24.50 -15.15
CA ASP A 618 21.69 23.44 -15.81
C ASP A 618 21.06 22.06 -15.59
N SER A 619 20.46 21.78 -14.43
CA SER A 619 19.71 20.54 -14.21
C SER A 619 18.51 20.42 -15.16
N VAL A 620 17.81 21.52 -15.41
CA VAL A 620 16.65 21.57 -16.30
C VAL A 620 17.07 21.47 -17.78
N LYS A 621 18.19 22.10 -18.17
CA LYS A 621 18.80 21.95 -19.51
C LYS A 621 19.24 20.51 -19.78
N ASP A 622 19.73 19.80 -18.75
CA ASP A 622 20.13 18.39 -18.83
C ASP A 622 18.94 17.40 -18.75
N GLY A 623 17.71 17.87 -18.53
CA GLY A 623 16.49 17.05 -18.52
C GLY A 623 16.06 16.51 -17.15
N CYS A 624 16.47 17.16 -16.06
CA CYS A 624 16.03 16.87 -14.69
C CYS A 624 14.89 17.81 -14.24
N GLU A 625 14.16 17.43 -13.18
CA GLU A 625 13.06 18.23 -12.61
C GLU A 625 13.53 19.48 -11.85
N GLY A 626 14.81 19.50 -11.43
CA GLY A 626 15.37 20.54 -10.58
C GLY A 626 16.46 19.98 -9.65
N LEU A 627 16.46 20.41 -8.39
CA LEU A 627 17.48 20.08 -7.40
C LEU A 627 16.93 19.42 -6.13
N MET A 628 17.74 18.50 -5.59
CA MET A 628 17.65 17.96 -4.24
C MET A 628 18.74 18.62 -3.38
N VAL A 629 18.36 19.32 -2.31
CA VAL A 629 19.34 19.96 -1.39
C VAL A 629 19.46 19.13 -0.11
N LYS A 630 20.69 18.73 0.25
CA LYS A 630 20.96 17.78 1.35
C LYS A 630 22.01 18.33 2.33
N MET A 631 21.77 18.25 3.65
CA MET A 631 22.80 18.54 4.67
C MET A 631 23.97 17.56 4.55
N LEU A 632 25.21 18.06 4.55
CA LEU A 632 26.42 17.25 4.42
C LEU A 632 26.97 16.75 5.76
N GLU A 633 26.91 17.59 6.79
CA GLU A 633 27.58 17.39 8.09
C GLU A 633 26.63 17.62 9.27
N GLY A 634 27.05 17.18 10.47
CA GLY A 634 26.26 17.27 11.70
C GLY A 634 25.16 16.21 11.82
N ASP A 635 24.50 16.16 12.99
CA ASP A 635 23.52 15.10 13.31
C ASP A 635 22.30 15.08 12.40
N LEU A 636 21.93 16.23 11.83
CA LEU A 636 20.85 16.36 10.85
C LEU A 636 21.25 15.94 9.42
N SER A 637 22.48 15.45 9.20
CA SER A 637 22.90 14.83 7.93
C SER A 637 22.76 13.30 7.90
N ARG A 638 22.28 12.69 8.99
CA ARG A 638 21.95 11.25 9.09
C ARG A 638 20.81 10.88 8.12
N TYR A 639 20.72 9.60 7.74
CA TYR A 639 19.60 9.11 6.93
C TYR A 639 18.44 8.72 7.86
N GLU A 640 17.26 9.26 7.60
CA GLU A 640 16.06 9.06 8.42
C GLU A 640 14.92 8.41 7.61
N PRO A 641 14.80 7.07 7.65
CA PRO A 641 13.76 6.33 6.95
C PRO A 641 12.35 6.79 7.32
N SER A 642 11.46 6.89 6.33
CA SER A 642 10.06 7.35 6.47
C SER A 642 9.87 8.77 7.02
N ARG A 643 10.92 9.61 7.11
CA ARG A 643 10.80 11.00 7.59
C ARG A 643 11.02 12.02 6.47
N ARG A 644 10.08 12.96 6.34
CA ARG A 644 10.18 14.19 5.52
C ARG A 644 10.74 15.34 6.35
N THR A 645 12.02 15.26 6.67
CA THR A 645 12.71 16.28 7.49
C THR A 645 13.13 17.49 6.64
N VAL A 646 13.62 18.54 7.29
CA VAL A 646 14.26 19.69 6.61
C VAL A 646 15.69 19.38 6.15
N ASN A 647 16.18 18.17 6.40
CA ASN A 647 17.53 17.73 6.06
C ASN A 647 17.71 17.57 4.55
N TRP A 648 16.64 17.16 3.87
CA TRP A 648 16.52 17.01 2.41
C TRP A 648 15.37 17.90 1.93
N LEU A 649 15.62 18.80 0.98
CA LEU A 649 14.60 19.63 0.32
C LEU A 649 14.50 19.29 -1.17
N LYS A 650 13.30 19.39 -1.74
CA LYS A 650 13.09 19.37 -3.21
C LYS A 650 12.80 20.80 -3.71
N VAL A 651 13.58 21.27 -4.68
CA VAL A 651 13.46 22.56 -5.36
C VAL A 651 13.22 22.29 -6.84
N GLY A 652 12.00 22.55 -7.30
CA GLY A 652 11.63 22.48 -8.72
C GLY A 652 11.69 23.85 -9.41
N VAL A 653 11.20 23.89 -10.64
CA VAL A 653 10.97 25.11 -11.46
C VAL A 653 9.55 25.63 -11.24
#